data_AF-A0A2D5K8E0-F1
#
_entry.id   AF-A0A2D5K8E0-F1
#
_cell.length_a   1.000
_cell.length_b   1.000
_cell.length_c   1.000
_cell.angle_alpha   90.00
_cell.angle_beta   90.00
_cell.angle_gamma   90.00
#
_symmetry.space_group_name_H-M   'P 1'
#
loop_
_entity.id
_entity.type
_entity.pdbx_description
1 polymer ?
#
loop_
_entity_poly.entity_id
_entity_poly.type
_entity_poly.pdbx_seq_one_letter_code
_entity_poly.pdbx_strand_id
1 'polypeptide(L)'
;MKHLYQIFDKLNLSKENGLFITTENDWKGLFSNRVERLLNNVIKPDAFFSIDNKPFILFFDSPTDKKEKLKEIWNFNESPIIIITEGDSLEIYNGFEFIIEDDSLRLFGKTDKLNDFSYFELVTGKTWEKYQKDFSYSNRIDYHLLNNIKAARDLLIANGLSIELTNSLLGKVIFVRYLIDREVKLDFEKEGTSRKWTNTEFCSLLSDKRNVKAFFNYLKKKFNGDLFPISDDDIDSISSSSLSIIIKLLSGDEVSSGQISLFNLYDFSIIPVEFISNVYELFIGQDQQENQGAYYTPLFLVDYILSETVEKKFKNQAKSHDCKVLDPSCGSGIFLVETLRKIIEQFQLNNPTYLNNPDQYKKQLKQLASDNIFGIDKDQSAVNVAIFSIYLTLLDYQEPSDIESFKFPFLYNKNFFSEDFFNTEAGFNTQLGKISFEFILGNPPWKRGKGEKKPLFDQYINKRKRQEKGKYSSEIEISNSEIAQAFILRVSDFSREKTKVAFIATSKVLYNLNALGFRKYLLDQFTINKVFELAPVRKEVFDKSQDKATTPAAVLFYKFAFGKKTDENIIEHITLKPSRFFSLFKVFTIQRGDYKKVTQSKLKNFDYLWKILLYGNYPDFDFINRLKANYPKISDVVYHGDDYIIKQGVKRKDGNKKIDVSSLVGCSFVDLNKKQLSQFHISSNLKKWENNSVGYVYRENGIVAEEMFSPPVLLVKETVKTNLESVAAISDSKVVFTDKITAIKRRNNTDDSNYYSIAALLSSKLFSYFIAQTGSTTGIMIEQQIHDIEKFGFPFVESKKIKPLIKSIESLYKEDILLRDNKKINDYKNKLDQIIEDSFGLSEIEKIRLDYTINFVIPVMMRLKGYKKAFGKLEKESQDLKDYIELFLIRFNSSFKKNNQKIISEVHHTNQLVGLFFKLVPLDKQVKSINFIETDNNKILKGLTNLGNERITDRLFIQKDIRGFQKDGFYIVKPNEKRLWHKAIAHLDLNEFTDVILTAGKKHRFNVR
;
A
#
# COMPACT_ATOMS: atom_id res chain seq x y z
N MET A 1 19.68 0.84 -37.01
CA MET A 1 19.70 -0.44 -36.25
C MET A 1 21.09 -0.98 -35.89
N LYS A 2 22.12 -0.95 -36.74
CA LYS A 2 23.43 -1.58 -36.43
C LYS A 2 24.08 -1.03 -35.15
N HIS A 3 23.96 0.28 -34.89
CA HIS A 3 24.45 0.92 -33.67
C HIS A 3 23.67 0.48 -32.43
N LEU A 4 22.34 0.35 -32.53
CA LEU A 4 21.50 -0.13 -31.42
C LEU A 4 21.84 -1.57 -31.01
N TYR A 5 22.14 -2.48 -31.93
CA TYR A 5 22.56 -3.84 -31.59
C TYR A 5 23.84 -3.87 -30.72
N GLN A 6 24.82 -3.01 -31.01
CA GLN A 6 26.03 -2.89 -30.19
C GLN A 6 25.71 -2.38 -28.77
N ILE A 7 24.71 -1.50 -28.65
CA ILE A 7 24.23 -1.00 -27.36
C ILE A 7 23.51 -2.10 -26.60
N PHE A 8 22.65 -2.88 -27.25
CA PHE A 8 21.95 -4.01 -26.62
C PHE A 8 22.95 -5.02 -26.05
N ASP A 9 23.96 -5.40 -26.82
CA ASP A 9 25.02 -6.30 -26.36
C ASP A 9 25.78 -5.72 -25.16
N LYS A 10 26.15 -4.44 -25.21
CA LYS A 10 26.86 -3.76 -24.11
C LYS A 10 26.00 -3.66 -22.84
N LEU A 11 24.69 -3.50 -22.99
CA LEU A 11 23.73 -3.48 -21.89
C LEU A 11 23.32 -4.90 -21.44
N ASN A 12 23.75 -5.95 -22.15
CA ASN A 12 23.28 -7.32 -21.99
C ASN A 12 21.74 -7.45 -22.09
N LEU A 13 21.13 -6.74 -23.04
CA LEU A 13 19.70 -6.81 -23.34
C LEU A 13 19.46 -7.76 -24.51
N SER A 14 18.47 -8.63 -24.38
CA SER A 14 18.09 -9.62 -25.37
C SER A 14 16.59 -9.86 -25.37
N LYS A 15 16.07 -10.47 -26.45
CA LYS A 15 14.64 -10.81 -26.53
C LYS A 15 14.17 -11.70 -25.38
N GLU A 16 15.05 -12.60 -24.93
CA GLU A 16 14.77 -13.50 -23.80
C GLU A 16 14.63 -12.75 -22.47
N ASN A 17 15.22 -11.57 -22.35
CA ASN A 17 15.24 -10.82 -21.09
C ASN A 17 14.41 -9.53 -21.08
N GLY A 18 13.60 -9.28 -22.10
CA GLY A 18 12.63 -8.19 -22.14
C GLY A 18 12.92 -7.08 -23.16
N LEU A 19 13.87 -7.28 -24.08
CA LEU A 19 14.07 -6.38 -25.21
C LEU A 19 13.09 -6.71 -26.35
N PHE A 20 12.42 -5.70 -26.89
CA PHE A 20 11.52 -5.82 -28.03
C PHE A 20 11.94 -4.86 -29.15
N ILE A 21 11.90 -5.33 -30.39
CA ILE A 21 12.16 -4.52 -31.58
C ILE A 21 10.80 -4.13 -32.17
N THR A 22 10.55 -2.84 -32.31
CA THR A 22 9.20 -2.34 -32.60
C THR A 22 8.65 -2.87 -33.92
N THR A 23 9.49 -3.02 -34.93
CA THR A 23 9.11 -3.52 -36.27
C THR A 23 8.72 -4.99 -36.31
N GLU A 24 9.09 -5.79 -35.30
CA GLU A 24 8.84 -7.23 -35.29
C GLU A 24 7.44 -7.60 -34.78
N ASN A 25 6.69 -6.65 -34.20
CA ASN A 25 5.31 -6.81 -33.72
C ASN A 25 5.07 -7.95 -32.70
N ASP A 26 6.11 -8.59 -32.18
CA ASP A 26 6.05 -9.67 -31.18
C ASP A 26 5.67 -9.18 -29.77
N TRP A 27 5.55 -7.86 -29.61
CA TRP A 27 5.18 -7.16 -28.41
C TRP A 27 3.70 -6.75 -28.36
N LYS A 28 2.90 -7.02 -29.39
CA LYS A 28 1.45 -6.70 -29.39
C LYS A 28 0.68 -7.54 -28.36
N GLY A 29 -0.22 -6.91 -27.63
CA GLY A 29 -0.89 -7.44 -26.45
C GLY A 29 -0.06 -7.42 -25.16
N LEU A 30 1.13 -6.80 -25.16
CA LEU A 30 1.98 -6.66 -23.97
C LEU A 30 1.53 -5.48 -23.10
N PHE A 31 1.08 -4.38 -23.71
CA PHE A 31 0.69 -3.17 -23.01
C PHE A 31 -0.83 -2.91 -23.14
N SER A 32 -1.33 -1.88 -22.47
CA SER A 32 -2.70 -1.40 -22.73
C SER A 32 -2.82 -0.91 -24.17
N ASN A 33 -4.03 -0.98 -24.75
CA ASN A 33 -4.23 -0.58 -26.15
C ASN A 33 -3.79 0.87 -26.41
N ARG A 34 -3.94 1.75 -25.40
CA ARG A 34 -3.44 3.13 -25.46
C ARG A 34 -1.92 3.17 -25.64
N VAL A 35 -1.17 2.50 -24.77
CA VAL A 35 0.30 2.48 -24.81
C VAL A 35 0.77 1.85 -26.12
N GLU A 36 0.15 0.76 -26.57
CA GLU A 36 0.49 0.15 -27.85
C GLU A 36 0.22 1.07 -29.04
N ARG A 37 -0.92 1.77 -29.04
CA ARG A 37 -1.25 2.76 -30.06
C ARG A 37 -0.21 3.89 -30.08
N LEU A 38 0.16 4.42 -28.92
CA LEU A 38 1.14 5.50 -28.82
C LEU A 38 2.53 5.04 -29.25
N LEU A 39 2.99 3.86 -28.84
CA LEU A 39 4.26 3.29 -29.28
C LEU A 39 4.28 3.02 -30.80
N ASN A 40 3.16 2.58 -31.39
CA ASN A 40 3.06 2.33 -32.83
C ASN A 40 2.94 3.61 -33.67
N ASN A 41 2.16 4.59 -33.22
CA ASN A 41 1.68 5.67 -34.09
C ASN A 41 2.31 7.03 -33.79
N VAL A 42 2.70 7.28 -32.54
CA VAL A 42 3.18 8.60 -32.08
C VAL A 42 4.65 8.52 -31.69
N ILE A 43 4.94 7.82 -30.59
CA ILE A 43 6.28 7.75 -30.00
C ILE A 43 7.25 7.05 -30.95
N LYS A 44 6.87 5.90 -31.52
CA LYS A 44 7.64 5.16 -32.54
C LYS A 44 9.12 4.95 -32.17
N PRO A 45 9.44 4.33 -31.02
CA PRO A 45 10.82 3.93 -30.75
C PRO A 45 11.26 2.83 -31.72
N ASP A 46 12.55 2.72 -32.01
CA ASP A 46 13.10 1.62 -32.81
C ASP A 46 13.09 0.29 -32.04
N ALA A 47 13.32 0.38 -30.73
CA ALA A 47 13.23 -0.73 -29.79
C ALA A 47 12.89 -0.22 -28.39
N PHE A 48 12.49 -1.13 -27.50
CA PHE A 48 12.31 -0.80 -26.09
C PHE A 48 12.63 -1.99 -25.19
N PHE A 49 13.03 -1.69 -23.96
CA PHE A 49 13.20 -2.68 -22.91
C PHE A 49 12.02 -2.61 -21.95
N SER A 50 11.36 -3.74 -21.69
CA SER A 50 10.20 -3.82 -20.83
C SER A 50 10.44 -4.69 -19.59
N ILE A 51 9.90 -4.25 -18.45
CA ILE A 51 9.80 -5.02 -17.22
C ILE A 51 8.36 -4.92 -16.71
N ASP A 52 7.75 -6.06 -16.36
CA ASP A 52 6.37 -6.12 -15.80
C ASP A 52 5.35 -5.34 -16.65
N ASN A 53 5.38 -5.58 -17.96
CA ASN A 53 4.52 -4.90 -18.95
C ASN A 53 4.59 -3.36 -18.88
N LYS A 54 5.75 -2.80 -18.52
CA LYS A 54 6.03 -1.37 -18.64
C LYS A 54 7.29 -1.12 -19.46
N PRO A 55 7.30 -0.14 -20.37
CA PRO A 55 8.49 0.22 -21.12
C PRO A 55 9.44 1.03 -20.22
N PHE A 56 10.56 0.45 -19.81
CA PHE A 56 11.54 1.10 -18.92
C PHE A 56 12.62 1.88 -19.68
N ILE A 57 12.96 1.43 -20.90
CA ILE A 57 13.92 2.11 -21.77
C ILE A 57 13.32 2.19 -23.17
N LEU A 58 13.33 3.38 -23.76
CA LEU A 58 13.05 3.57 -25.19
C LEU A 58 14.36 3.84 -25.94
N PHE A 59 14.53 3.18 -27.08
CA PHE A 59 15.69 3.34 -27.96
C PHE A 59 15.28 4.00 -29.27
N PHE A 60 16.04 5.00 -29.70
CA PHE A 60 15.86 5.70 -30.95
C PHE A 60 17.17 5.78 -31.72
N ASP A 61 17.13 5.52 -33.02
CA ASP A 61 18.26 5.65 -33.94
C ASP A 61 18.01 6.79 -34.93
N SER A 62 18.63 7.94 -34.63
CA SER A 62 18.62 9.15 -35.44
C SER A 62 17.19 9.65 -35.75
N PRO A 63 16.40 10.01 -34.71
CA PRO A 63 15.04 10.52 -34.88
C PRO A 63 15.02 11.79 -35.73
N THR A 64 14.04 11.90 -36.64
CA THR A 64 13.97 12.99 -37.63
C THR A 64 13.79 14.38 -37.03
N ASP A 65 13.03 14.50 -35.94
CA ASP A 65 12.90 15.72 -35.15
C ASP A 65 13.10 15.37 -33.67
N LYS A 66 14.32 15.56 -33.20
CA LYS A 66 14.71 15.21 -31.83
C LYS A 66 13.97 16.03 -30.79
N LYS A 67 13.74 17.33 -31.02
CA LYS A 67 13.11 18.21 -30.01
C LYS A 67 11.65 17.82 -29.80
N GLU A 68 10.90 17.71 -30.89
CA GLU A 68 9.49 17.31 -30.81
C GLU A 68 9.36 15.91 -30.22
N LYS A 69 10.25 14.98 -30.61
CA LYS A 69 10.27 13.62 -30.05
C LYS A 69 10.48 13.62 -28.53
N LEU A 70 11.39 14.43 -27.99
CA LEU A 70 11.63 14.53 -26.55
C LEU A 70 10.39 15.09 -25.82
N LYS A 71 9.66 16.03 -26.43
CA LYS A 71 8.40 16.56 -25.90
C LYS A 71 7.27 15.52 -25.91
N GLU A 72 7.12 14.76 -27.00
CA GLU A 72 6.17 13.64 -27.08
C GLU A 72 6.45 12.59 -26.01
N ILE A 73 7.73 12.26 -25.79
CA ILE A 73 8.16 11.30 -24.76
C ILE A 73 7.82 11.79 -23.35
N TRP A 74 8.00 13.09 -23.07
CA TRP A 74 7.60 13.65 -21.79
C TRP A 74 6.08 13.54 -21.57
N ASN A 75 5.29 13.82 -22.61
CA ASN A 75 3.84 13.64 -22.61
C ASN A 75 3.41 12.17 -22.47
N PHE A 76 4.23 11.24 -22.97
CA PHE A 76 4.01 9.80 -22.81
C PHE A 76 4.13 9.35 -21.35
N ASN A 77 5.08 9.89 -20.58
CA ASN A 77 5.26 9.68 -19.13
C ASN A 77 5.30 8.20 -18.65
N GLU A 78 5.57 7.22 -19.52
CA GLU A 78 5.67 5.81 -19.10
C GLU A 78 7.12 5.32 -18.94
N SER A 79 8.07 5.91 -19.67
CA SER A 79 9.47 5.44 -19.69
C SER A 79 10.44 6.38 -18.98
N PRO A 80 11.16 5.92 -17.93
CA PRO A 80 12.13 6.74 -17.21
C PRO A 80 13.42 7.02 -17.99
N ILE A 81 13.84 6.10 -18.87
CA ILE A 81 15.15 6.19 -19.54
C ILE A 81 14.93 6.21 -21.05
N ILE A 82 15.61 7.14 -21.72
CA ILE A 82 15.57 7.29 -23.17
C ILE A 82 17.00 7.27 -23.69
N ILE A 83 17.28 6.42 -24.67
CA ILE A 83 18.60 6.31 -25.30
C ILE A 83 18.45 6.66 -26.77
N ILE A 84 19.13 7.72 -27.19
CA ILE A 84 19.13 8.21 -28.58
C ILE A 84 20.53 8.05 -29.15
N THR A 85 20.64 7.47 -30.35
CA THR A 85 21.88 7.42 -31.12
C THR A 85 21.82 8.33 -32.34
N GLU A 86 22.82 9.18 -32.53
CA GLU A 86 22.97 10.04 -33.71
C GLU A 86 24.40 9.88 -34.23
N GLY A 87 24.57 9.10 -35.31
CA GLY A 87 25.89 8.66 -35.78
C GLY A 87 26.66 7.89 -34.69
N ASP A 88 27.86 8.36 -34.34
CA ASP A 88 28.69 7.78 -33.27
C ASP A 88 28.38 8.35 -31.87
N SER A 89 27.45 9.31 -31.79
CA SER A 89 27.07 9.93 -30.51
C SER A 89 25.90 9.18 -29.86
N LEU A 90 25.97 9.03 -28.54
CA LEU A 90 24.94 8.41 -27.72
C LEU A 90 24.59 9.36 -26.58
N GLU A 91 23.30 9.60 -26.41
CA GLU A 91 22.76 10.44 -25.35
C GLU A 91 21.69 9.69 -24.57
N ILE A 92 21.73 9.84 -23.25
CA ILE A 92 20.82 9.18 -22.31
C ILE A 92 20.06 10.28 -21.59
N TYR A 93 18.73 10.27 -21.68
CA TYR A 93 17.86 11.26 -21.07
C TYR A 93 16.99 10.67 -19.96
N ASN A 94 16.59 11.54 -19.04
CA ASN A 94 15.51 11.31 -18.09
C ASN A 94 14.16 11.56 -18.79
N GLY A 95 13.40 10.50 -19.07
CA GLY A 95 12.09 10.61 -19.71
C GLY A 95 11.02 11.31 -18.86
N PHE A 96 11.29 11.52 -17.57
CA PHE A 96 10.33 12.13 -16.65
C PHE A 96 10.58 13.60 -16.36
N GLU A 97 11.68 14.21 -16.80
CA GLU A 97 12.03 15.60 -16.43
C GLU A 97 12.28 16.44 -17.67
N PHE A 98 11.43 17.44 -17.90
CA PHE A 98 11.53 18.38 -19.00
C PHE A 98 12.12 19.71 -18.50
N ILE A 99 13.15 20.20 -19.19
CA ILE A 99 13.83 21.46 -18.89
C ILE A 99 13.30 22.52 -19.87
N ILE A 100 12.56 23.49 -19.35
CA ILE A 100 11.84 24.48 -20.15
C ILE A 100 12.82 25.37 -20.92
N GLU A 101 13.90 25.79 -20.26
CA GLU A 101 14.91 26.69 -20.82
C GLU A 101 15.65 26.07 -22.01
N ASP A 102 15.85 24.75 -21.96
CA ASP A 102 16.56 23.99 -22.98
C ASP A 102 15.62 23.41 -24.05
N ASP A 103 14.30 23.48 -23.82
CA ASP A 103 13.27 22.85 -24.66
C ASP A 103 13.59 21.36 -24.93
N SER A 104 13.98 20.65 -23.86
CA SER A 104 14.53 19.29 -23.93
C SER A 104 14.29 18.52 -22.64
N LEU A 105 14.34 17.19 -22.71
CA LEU A 105 14.47 16.34 -21.53
C LEU A 105 15.84 16.53 -20.87
N ARG A 106 15.92 16.31 -19.56
CA ARG A 106 17.19 16.36 -18.81
C ARG A 106 18.15 15.26 -19.26
N LEU A 107 19.36 15.64 -19.62
CA LEU A 107 20.43 14.71 -19.99
C LEU A 107 21.05 14.03 -18.76
N PHE A 108 21.04 12.70 -18.71
CA PHE A 108 21.76 11.90 -17.71
C PHE A 108 23.24 11.75 -18.02
N GLY A 109 23.59 11.65 -19.31
CA GLY A 109 24.96 11.48 -19.75
C GLY A 109 25.04 10.87 -21.13
N LYS A 110 26.25 10.39 -21.47
CA LYS A 110 26.56 9.82 -22.77
C LYS A 110 27.05 8.38 -22.59
N THR A 111 27.93 7.92 -23.48
CA THR A 111 28.48 6.55 -23.50
C THR A 111 29.15 6.12 -22.18
N ASP A 112 29.65 7.05 -21.37
CA ASP A 112 30.29 6.80 -20.07
C ASP A 112 29.30 6.30 -19.00
N LYS A 113 28.02 6.71 -19.10
CA LYS A 113 26.95 6.30 -18.18
C LYS A 113 26.18 5.07 -18.64
N LEU A 114 26.40 4.58 -19.86
CA LEU A 114 25.61 3.49 -20.44
C LEU A 114 25.58 2.23 -19.55
N ASN A 115 26.70 1.87 -18.94
CA ASN A 115 26.78 0.68 -18.07
C ASN A 115 25.88 0.78 -16.82
N ASP A 116 25.52 1.99 -16.39
CA ASP A 116 24.60 2.19 -15.26
C ASP A 116 23.18 1.70 -15.56
N PHE A 117 22.86 1.46 -16.85
CA PHE A 117 21.55 1.01 -17.34
C PHE A 117 21.60 -0.40 -17.93
N SER A 118 22.66 -1.17 -17.66
CA SER A 118 22.71 -2.58 -18.08
C SER A 118 21.60 -3.40 -17.42
N TYR A 119 21.18 -4.48 -18.07
CA TYR A 119 20.14 -5.41 -17.60
C TYR A 119 20.30 -5.76 -16.11
N PHE A 120 21.53 -6.06 -15.70
CA PHE A 120 21.84 -6.45 -14.33
C PHE A 120 21.65 -5.30 -13.33
N GLU A 121 22.06 -4.08 -13.68
CA GLU A 121 21.92 -2.90 -12.80
C GLU A 121 20.44 -2.53 -12.60
N LEU A 122 19.61 -2.71 -13.64
CA LEU A 122 18.16 -2.49 -13.62
C LEU A 122 17.44 -3.50 -12.73
N VAL A 123 17.66 -4.81 -12.93
CA VAL A 123 16.97 -5.88 -12.20
C VAL A 123 17.41 -5.97 -10.74
N THR A 124 18.69 -5.69 -10.45
CA THR A 124 19.17 -5.63 -9.05
C THR A 124 18.80 -4.34 -8.34
N GLY A 125 18.37 -3.33 -9.10
CA GLY A 125 17.86 -2.05 -8.62
C GLY A 125 18.90 -1.02 -8.21
N LYS A 126 20.14 -1.17 -8.71
CA LYS A 126 21.23 -0.21 -8.46
C LYS A 126 21.07 1.07 -9.26
N THR A 127 20.64 0.98 -10.51
CA THR A 127 20.28 2.14 -11.33
C THR A 127 19.34 3.05 -10.55
N TRP A 128 18.32 2.43 -9.95
CA TRP A 128 17.29 3.12 -9.18
C TRP A 128 17.79 3.71 -7.85
N GLU A 129 18.83 3.13 -7.24
CA GLU A 129 19.49 3.72 -6.08
C GLU A 129 20.34 4.93 -6.46
N LYS A 130 21.08 4.83 -7.56
CA LYS A 130 21.99 5.87 -8.04
C LYS A 130 21.23 7.12 -8.48
N TYR A 131 20.13 6.94 -9.22
CA TYR A 131 19.33 8.00 -9.83
C TYR A 131 18.01 8.27 -9.10
N GLN A 132 17.89 7.85 -7.83
CA GLN A 132 16.66 7.96 -7.05
C GLN A 132 16.05 9.37 -7.04
N LYS A 133 16.89 10.41 -6.96
CA LYS A 133 16.43 11.80 -6.92
C LYS A 133 15.91 12.28 -8.27
N ASP A 134 16.53 11.82 -9.35
CA ASP A 134 16.18 12.24 -10.71
C ASP A 134 14.87 11.60 -11.18
N PHE A 135 14.56 10.39 -10.70
CA PHE A 135 13.27 9.71 -10.94
C PHE A 135 12.18 10.09 -9.90
N SER A 136 12.33 11.24 -9.23
CA SER A 136 11.33 11.73 -8.28
C SER A 136 10.00 12.00 -8.98
N TYR A 137 8.89 11.69 -8.29
CA TYR A 137 7.54 11.97 -8.79
C TYR A 137 7.32 13.45 -9.11
N SER A 138 7.98 14.35 -8.37
CA SER A 138 7.93 15.81 -8.56
C SER A 138 8.35 16.29 -9.94
N ASN A 139 9.03 15.46 -10.73
CA ASN A 139 9.54 15.84 -12.04
C ASN A 139 8.53 15.50 -13.16
N ARG A 140 7.61 14.56 -12.90
CA ARG A 140 6.73 13.97 -13.92
C ARG A 140 5.67 14.96 -14.41
N ILE A 141 5.27 14.83 -15.67
CA ILE A 141 4.27 15.71 -16.30
C ILE A 141 2.95 15.76 -15.54
N ASP A 142 2.48 14.63 -15.00
CA ASP A 142 1.21 14.57 -14.28
C ASP A 142 1.27 15.40 -12.99
N TYR A 143 2.42 15.45 -12.31
CA TYR A 143 2.62 16.33 -11.15
C TYR A 143 2.50 17.81 -11.54
N HIS A 144 3.15 18.23 -12.64
CA HIS A 144 3.08 19.61 -13.12
C HIS A 144 1.68 20.00 -13.59
N LEU A 145 1.02 19.12 -14.36
CA LEU A 145 -0.35 19.30 -14.84
C LEU A 145 -1.30 19.53 -13.67
N LEU A 146 -1.24 18.65 -12.67
CA LEU A 146 -2.03 18.74 -11.44
C LEU A 146 -1.83 20.08 -10.73
N ASN A 147 -0.58 20.51 -10.57
CA ASN A 147 -0.27 21.76 -9.88
C ASN A 147 -0.72 23.00 -10.66
N ASN A 148 -0.63 22.99 -12.00
CA ASN A 148 -1.12 24.11 -12.81
C ASN A 148 -2.64 24.25 -12.71
N ILE A 149 -3.38 23.14 -12.84
CA ILE A 149 -4.86 23.18 -12.74
C ILE A 149 -5.28 23.56 -11.32
N LYS A 150 -4.57 23.06 -10.29
CA LYS A 150 -4.81 23.44 -8.90
C LYS A 150 -4.65 24.94 -8.68
N ALA A 151 -3.55 25.52 -9.14
CA ALA A 151 -3.29 26.95 -9.00
C ALA A 151 -4.40 27.80 -9.67
N ALA A 152 -4.82 27.41 -10.88
CA ALA A 152 -5.92 28.08 -11.56
C ALA A 152 -7.24 27.96 -10.78
N ARG A 153 -7.57 26.76 -10.28
CA ARG A 153 -8.76 26.51 -9.46
C ARG A 153 -8.79 27.40 -8.22
N ASP A 154 -7.71 27.42 -7.45
CA ASP A 154 -7.64 28.17 -6.19
C ASP A 154 -7.81 29.69 -6.45
N LEU A 155 -7.29 30.20 -7.57
CA LEU A 155 -7.49 31.59 -8.00
C LEU A 155 -8.93 31.88 -8.47
N LEU A 156 -9.58 30.94 -9.16
CA LEU A 156 -10.98 31.07 -9.59
C LEU A 156 -11.92 31.15 -8.38
N ILE A 157 -11.69 30.29 -7.38
CA ILE A 157 -12.44 30.30 -6.11
C ILE A 157 -12.17 31.61 -5.36
N ALA A 158 -10.91 32.05 -5.29
CA ALA A 158 -10.56 33.33 -4.68
C ALA A 158 -11.21 34.54 -5.39
N ASN A 159 -11.50 34.43 -6.69
CA ASN A 159 -12.27 35.40 -7.47
C ASN A 159 -13.80 35.28 -7.31
N GLY A 160 -14.28 34.43 -6.40
CA GLY A 160 -15.68 34.36 -6.00
C GLY A 160 -16.52 33.33 -6.76
N LEU A 161 -15.92 32.47 -7.60
CA LEU A 161 -16.66 31.34 -8.20
C LEU A 161 -16.93 30.26 -7.15
N SER A 162 -18.10 29.62 -7.22
CA SER A 162 -18.37 28.44 -6.40
C SER A 162 -17.46 27.28 -6.81
N ILE A 163 -17.27 26.31 -5.90
CA ILE A 163 -16.46 25.12 -6.16
C ILE A 163 -17.06 24.32 -7.31
N GLU A 164 -18.37 24.16 -7.32
CA GLU A 164 -19.12 23.41 -8.33
C GLU A 164 -18.98 24.04 -9.72
N LEU A 165 -19.12 25.37 -9.82
CA LEU A 165 -18.97 26.09 -11.07
C LEU A 165 -17.52 26.09 -11.55
N THR A 166 -16.56 26.27 -10.64
CA THR A 166 -15.12 26.22 -10.96
C THR A 166 -14.73 24.87 -11.56
N ASN A 167 -15.15 23.77 -10.91
CA ASN A 167 -14.84 22.42 -11.38
C ASN A 167 -15.50 22.14 -12.73
N SER A 168 -16.75 22.58 -12.92
CA SER A 168 -17.48 22.43 -14.19
C SER A 168 -16.83 23.23 -15.32
N LEU A 169 -16.38 24.47 -15.05
CA LEU A 169 -15.70 25.32 -16.02
C LEU A 169 -14.36 24.72 -16.45
N LEU A 170 -13.52 24.31 -15.49
CA LEU A 170 -12.26 23.63 -15.78
C LEU A 170 -12.50 22.34 -16.58
N GLY A 171 -13.56 21.60 -16.27
CA GLY A 171 -13.98 20.40 -17.01
C GLY A 171 -14.27 20.66 -18.47
N LYS A 172 -15.07 21.69 -18.76
CA LYS A 172 -15.34 22.09 -20.15
C LYS A 172 -14.10 22.59 -20.87
N VAL A 173 -13.25 23.35 -20.20
CA VAL A 173 -12.00 23.87 -20.79
C VAL A 173 -11.06 22.73 -21.16
N ILE A 174 -10.86 21.76 -20.27
CA ILE A 174 -10.01 20.58 -20.51
C ILE A 174 -10.63 19.71 -21.61
N PHE A 175 -11.96 19.54 -21.63
CA PHE A 175 -12.64 18.82 -22.71
C PHE A 175 -12.39 19.46 -24.08
N VAL A 176 -12.48 20.79 -24.18
CA VAL A 176 -12.22 21.50 -25.44
C VAL A 176 -10.75 21.35 -25.83
N ARG A 177 -9.82 21.48 -24.88
CA ARG A 177 -8.39 21.25 -25.13
C ARG A 177 -8.14 19.84 -25.66
N TYR A 178 -8.78 18.82 -25.09
CA TYR A 178 -8.75 17.44 -25.56
C TYR A 178 -9.24 17.30 -27.01
N LEU A 179 -10.35 17.93 -27.37
CA LEU A 179 -10.86 17.90 -28.75
C LEU A 179 -9.89 18.57 -29.74
N ILE A 180 -9.29 19.70 -29.34
CA ILE A 180 -8.29 20.43 -30.13
C ILE A 180 -7.05 19.56 -30.38
N ASP A 181 -6.47 18.98 -29.34
CA ASP A 181 -5.24 18.19 -29.44
C ASP A 181 -5.45 16.89 -30.21
N ARG A 182 -6.66 16.32 -30.17
CA ARG A 182 -7.05 15.18 -31.00
C ARG A 182 -7.47 15.56 -32.41
N GLU A 183 -7.33 16.83 -32.79
CA GLU A 183 -7.63 17.37 -34.11
C GLU A 183 -9.09 17.17 -34.57
N VAL A 184 -10.04 17.10 -33.63
CA VAL A 184 -11.47 16.93 -33.93
C VAL A 184 -12.00 18.18 -34.61
N LYS A 185 -12.67 18.03 -35.76
CA LYS A 185 -13.25 19.19 -36.46
C LYS A 185 -14.58 19.62 -35.84
N LEU A 186 -14.75 20.92 -35.67
CA LEU A 186 -15.95 21.54 -35.10
C LEU A 186 -16.55 22.51 -36.12
N ASP A 187 -17.88 22.51 -36.22
CA ASP A 187 -18.70 23.34 -37.10
C ASP A 187 -19.42 24.47 -36.34
N PHE A 188 -18.74 25.03 -35.33
CA PHE A 188 -19.32 26.06 -34.46
C PHE A 188 -19.63 27.38 -35.17
N GLU A 189 -18.73 27.85 -36.04
CA GLU A 189 -18.91 29.12 -36.75
C GLU A 189 -20.00 29.05 -37.82
N LYS A 190 -20.15 27.88 -38.45
CA LYS A 190 -21.16 27.60 -39.48
C LYS A 190 -21.50 26.11 -39.51
N GLU A 191 -22.76 25.79 -39.24
CA GLU A 191 -23.28 24.42 -39.26
C GLU A 191 -23.02 23.77 -40.63
N GLY A 192 -22.48 22.55 -40.62
CA GLY A 192 -22.09 21.83 -41.84
C GLY A 192 -20.74 22.23 -42.45
N THR A 193 -20.01 23.17 -41.85
CA THR A 193 -18.64 23.54 -42.26
C THR A 193 -17.65 23.30 -41.12
N SER A 194 -17.24 22.05 -40.92
CA SER A 194 -16.35 21.63 -39.83
C SER A 194 -14.87 21.97 -40.12
N ARG A 195 -14.16 22.58 -39.17
CA ARG A 195 -12.71 22.84 -39.25
C ARG A 195 -11.98 22.47 -37.97
N LYS A 196 -10.65 22.31 -38.05
CA LYS A 196 -9.79 22.20 -36.87
C LYS A 196 -9.68 23.55 -36.16
N TRP A 197 -9.52 23.50 -34.85
CA TRP A 197 -9.34 24.66 -33.97
C TRP A 197 -7.96 24.60 -33.32
N THR A 198 -7.40 25.76 -33.00
CA THR A 198 -6.12 25.90 -32.29
C THR A 198 -6.34 26.41 -30.86
N ASN A 199 -5.35 26.20 -29.99
CA ASN A 199 -5.38 26.73 -28.62
C ASN A 199 -5.52 28.27 -28.61
N THR A 200 -4.83 28.96 -29.52
CA THR A 200 -4.86 30.42 -29.63
C THR A 200 -6.26 30.93 -29.98
N GLU A 201 -6.95 30.27 -30.90
CA GLU A 201 -8.35 30.59 -31.24
C GLU A 201 -9.29 30.34 -30.06
N PHE A 202 -9.08 29.27 -29.29
CA PHE A 202 -9.87 29.01 -28.11
C PHE A 202 -9.64 30.05 -27.00
N CYS A 203 -8.39 30.48 -26.76
CA CYS A 203 -8.07 31.60 -25.86
C CYS A 203 -8.75 32.91 -26.32
N SER A 204 -8.78 33.17 -27.63
CA SER A 204 -9.48 34.33 -28.18
C SER A 204 -11.00 34.23 -27.92
N LEU A 205 -11.60 33.05 -28.12
CA LEU A 205 -13.01 32.80 -27.84
C LEU A 205 -13.36 33.03 -26.36
N LEU A 206 -12.50 32.56 -25.44
CA LEU A 206 -12.66 32.73 -24.00
C LEU A 206 -12.62 34.20 -23.54
N SER A 207 -12.14 35.12 -24.40
CA SER A 207 -12.08 36.55 -24.07
C SER A 207 -13.43 37.26 -24.19
N ASP A 208 -14.43 36.69 -24.87
CA ASP A 208 -15.81 37.23 -24.94
C ASP A 208 -16.81 36.22 -24.35
N LYS A 209 -17.46 36.61 -23.25
CA LYS A 209 -18.44 35.79 -22.54
C LYS A 209 -19.61 35.34 -23.43
N ARG A 210 -20.06 36.15 -24.38
CA ARG A 210 -21.17 35.79 -25.29
C ARG A 210 -20.74 34.64 -26.22
N ASN A 211 -19.49 34.67 -26.68
CA ASN A 211 -18.92 33.60 -27.50
C ASN A 211 -18.74 32.32 -26.68
N VAL A 212 -18.29 32.43 -25.42
CA VAL A 212 -18.23 31.29 -24.48
C VAL A 212 -19.60 30.64 -24.32
N LYS A 213 -20.64 31.45 -24.07
CA LYS A 213 -22.03 30.98 -23.92
C LYS A 213 -22.52 30.25 -25.17
N ALA A 214 -22.37 30.86 -26.35
CA ALA A 214 -22.74 30.24 -27.61
C ALA A 214 -21.98 28.92 -27.87
N PHE A 215 -20.68 28.90 -27.59
CA PHE A 215 -19.83 27.74 -27.82
C PHE A 215 -20.17 26.56 -26.91
N PHE A 216 -20.37 26.81 -25.61
CA PHE A 216 -20.76 25.75 -24.68
C PHE A 216 -22.15 25.19 -24.96
N ASN A 217 -23.09 26.01 -25.44
CA ASN A 217 -24.40 25.54 -25.89
C ASN A 217 -24.31 24.70 -27.17
N TYR A 218 -23.44 25.09 -28.11
CA TYR A 218 -23.12 24.26 -29.29
C TYR A 218 -22.56 22.89 -28.90
N LEU A 219 -21.57 22.82 -28.00
CA LEU A 219 -20.98 21.55 -27.55
C LEU A 219 -22.03 20.65 -26.89
N LYS A 220 -22.90 21.23 -26.05
CA LYS A 220 -24.01 20.52 -25.41
C LYS A 220 -24.96 19.90 -26.44
N LYS A 221 -25.33 20.64 -27.48
CA LYS A 221 -26.19 20.15 -28.58
C LYS A 221 -25.51 19.08 -29.44
N LYS A 222 -24.21 19.25 -29.73
CA LYS A 222 -23.46 18.34 -30.63
C LYS A 222 -23.29 16.96 -30.02
N PHE A 223 -22.80 16.90 -28.79
CA PHE A 223 -22.38 15.65 -28.16
C PHE A 223 -23.46 14.94 -27.37
N ASN A 224 -24.57 15.60 -26.99
CA ASN A 224 -25.57 15.10 -26.04
C ASN A 224 -24.97 14.70 -24.66
N GLY A 225 -25.81 14.63 -23.63
CA GLY A 225 -25.43 14.07 -22.33
C GLY A 225 -25.05 15.09 -21.26
N ASP A 226 -24.63 14.55 -20.12
CA ASP A 226 -24.46 15.26 -18.84
C ASP A 226 -23.07 15.94 -18.69
N LEU A 227 -22.46 16.38 -19.80
CA LEU A 227 -21.15 17.06 -19.80
C LEU A 227 -21.20 18.36 -18.99
N PHE A 228 -20.70 18.30 -17.75
CA PHE A 228 -20.62 19.37 -16.76
C PHE A 228 -21.71 20.43 -16.91
N PRO A 229 -22.87 20.28 -16.24
CA PRO A 229 -23.95 21.22 -16.39
C PRO A 229 -23.49 22.61 -15.93
N ILE A 230 -23.37 23.53 -16.88
CA ILE A 230 -23.20 24.96 -16.64
C ILE A 230 -24.40 25.61 -17.31
N SER A 231 -25.23 26.27 -16.52
CA SER A 231 -26.38 27.01 -17.00
C SER A 231 -25.94 28.32 -17.66
N ASP A 232 -26.85 28.92 -18.41
CA ASP A 232 -26.63 30.23 -19.01
C ASP A 232 -26.38 31.31 -17.93
N ASP A 233 -27.07 31.22 -16.79
CA ASP A 233 -26.91 32.11 -15.63
C ASP A 233 -25.55 31.91 -14.96
N ASP A 234 -25.07 30.67 -14.87
CA ASP A 234 -23.73 30.36 -14.37
C ASP A 234 -22.66 31.06 -15.22
N ILE A 235 -22.77 31.01 -16.55
CA ILE A 235 -21.83 31.68 -17.47
C ILE A 235 -21.89 33.20 -17.28
N ASP A 236 -23.10 33.74 -17.10
CA ASP A 236 -23.31 35.16 -16.86
C ASP A 236 -22.67 35.63 -15.54
N SER A 237 -22.56 34.75 -14.54
CA SER A 237 -21.88 35.02 -13.27
C SER A 237 -20.34 35.01 -13.35
N ILE A 238 -19.73 34.38 -14.37
CA ILE A 238 -18.27 34.26 -14.48
C ILE A 238 -17.66 35.64 -14.81
N SER A 239 -16.77 36.16 -13.98
CA SER A 239 -16.10 37.45 -14.24
C SER A 239 -15.09 37.38 -15.40
N SER A 240 -14.81 38.52 -16.04
CA SER A 240 -13.73 38.60 -17.05
C SER A 240 -12.35 38.29 -16.45
N SER A 241 -12.13 38.58 -15.16
CA SER A 241 -10.91 38.19 -14.45
C SER A 241 -10.76 36.67 -14.34
N SER A 242 -11.87 35.95 -14.15
CA SER A 242 -11.88 34.49 -14.09
C SER A 242 -11.56 33.86 -15.45
N LEU A 243 -12.12 34.41 -16.54
CA LEU A 243 -11.76 33.98 -17.89
C LEU A 243 -10.29 34.27 -18.22
N SER A 244 -9.73 35.39 -17.74
CA SER A 244 -8.31 35.70 -17.89
C SER A 244 -7.40 34.67 -17.19
N ILE A 245 -7.80 34.13 -16.03
CA ILE A 245 -7.05 33.05 -15.37
C ILE A 245 -7.03 31.79 -16.24
N ILE A 246 -8.17 31.43 -16.83
CA ILE A 246 -8.25 30.28 -17.75
C ILE A 246 -7.35 30.50 -18.97
N ILE A 247 -7.37 31.70 -19.55
CA ILE A 247 -6.52 32.03 -20.70
C ILE A 247 -5.04 31.91 -20.32
N LYS A 248 -4.62 32.45 -19.17
CA LYS A 248 -3.23 32.32 -18.69
C LYS A 248 -2.83 30.87 -18.47
N LEU A 249 -3.74 30.06 -17.91
CA LEU A 249 -3.54 28.62 -17.79
C LEU A 249 -3.27 28.01 -19.17
N LEU A 250 -4.12 28.23 -20.17
CA LEU A 250 -4.00 27.62 -21.49
C LEU A 250 -2.83 28.13 -22.33
N SER A 251 -2.48 29.41 -22.21
CA SER A 251 -1.43 30.05 -23.03
C SER A 251 -0.01 29.71 -22.59
N GLY A 252 0.16 29.13 -21.40
CA GLY A 252 1.48 28.87 -20.83
C GLY A 252 2.06 30.06 -20.06
N ASP A 253 1.22 31.04 -19.69
CA ASP A 253 1.65 32.24 -18.98
C ASP A 253 1.78 31.97 -17.47
N GLU A 254 2.28 32.96 -16.74
CA GLU A 254 2.33 32.94 -15.27
C GLU A 254 0.91 32.97 -14.69
N VAL A 255 0.49 31.84 -14.08
CA VAL A 255 -0.84 31.67 -13.48
C VAL A 255 -0.87 32.28 -12.08
N SER A 256 0.20 32.12 -11.31
CA SER A 256 0.41 32.72 -9.99
C SER A 256 1.88 33.14 -9.85
N SER A 257 2.19 34.04 -8.90
CA SER A 257 3.56 34.56 -8.73
C SER A 257 4.61 33.44 -8.62
N GLY A 258 5.52 33.38 -9.60
CA GLY A 258 6.57 32.39 -9.75
C GLY A 258 6.17 31.06 -10.38
N GLN A 259 4.92 30.89 -10.87
CA GLN A 259 4.43 29.63 -11.46
C GLN A 259 3.95 29.83 -12.90
N ILE A 260 4.79 29.42 -13.84
CA ILE A 260 4.47 29.33 -15.27
C ILE A 260 3.55 28.12 -15.51
N SER A 261 2.53 28.29 -16.36
CA SER A 261 1.73 27.17 -16.84
C SER A 261 2.45 26.40 -17.94
N LEU A 262 2.42 25.07 -17.90
CA LEU A 262 3.00 24.23 -18.97
C LEU A 262 1.92 23.68 -19.92
N PHE A 263 0.71 24.23 -19.89
CA PHE A 263 -0.43 23.74 -20.68
C PHE A 263 -0.27 23.84 -22.20
N ASN A 264 0.59 24.75 -22.65
CA ASN A 264 1.01 24.86 -24.04
C ASN A 264 1.95 23.71 -24.47
N LEU A 265 2.60 23.03 -23.52
CA LEU A 265 3.45 21.86 -23.75
C LEU A 265 2.69 20.53 -23.64
N TYR A 266 1.51 20.55 -23.01
CA TYR A 266 0.65 19.38 -22.85
C TYR A 266 -0.07 19.03 -24.15
N ASP A 267 -0.06 17.74 -24.47
CA ASP A 267 -0.77 17.14 -25.58
C ASP A 267 -1.72 16.06 -25.07
N PHE A 268 -3.02 16.38 -25.03
CA PHE A 268 -4.06 15.46 -24.56
C PHE A 268 -4.38 14.31 -25.54
N SER A 269 -3.75 14.27 -26.73
CA SER A 269 -3.76 13.08 -27.60
C SER A 269 -2.79 11.99 -27.10
N ILE A 270 -1.75 12.38 -26.36
CA ILE A 270 -0.74 11.50 -25.77
C ILE A 270 -1.02 11.27 -24.28
N ILE A 271 -1.33 12.35 -23.55
CA ILE A 271 -1.56 12.30 -22.10
C ILE A 271 -2.76 11.40 -21.80
N PRO A 272 -2.62 10.41 -20.89
CA PRO A 272 -3.73 9.57 -20.48
C PRO A 272 -4.88 10.38 -19.85
N VAL A 273 -6.12 10.11 -20.26
CA VAL A 273 -7.32 10.77 -19.70
C VAL A 273 -7.54 10.42 -18.22
N GLU A 274 -6.92 9.36 -17.72
CA GLU A 274 -6.89 9.01 -16.29
C GLU A 274 -6.26 10.13 -15.46
N PHE A 275 -5.29 10.86 -16.03
CA PHE A 275 -4.68 12.00 -15.34
C PHE A 275 -5.69 13.12 -15.12
N ILE A 276 -6.64 13.32 -16.03
CA ILE A 276 -7.74 14.27 -15.85
C ILE A 276 -8.63 13.81 -14.69
N SER A 277 -8.96 12.51 -14.61
CA SER A 277 -9.72 11.95 -13.48
C SER A 277 -8.97 12.15 -12.15
N ASN A 278 -7.66 11.90 -12.14
CA ASN A 278 -6.79 12.13 -10.97
C ASN A 278 -6.75 13.61 -10.55
N VAL A 279 -6.78 14.54 -11.51
CA VAL A 279 -6.88 15.98 -11.26
C VAL A 279 -8.14 16.28 -10.46
N TYR A 280 -9.28 15.79 -10.90
CA TYR A 280 -10.54 15.99 -10.19
C TYR A 280 -10.57 15.28 -8.83
N GLU A 281 -10.04 14.07 -8.71
CA GLU A 281 -9.92 13.41 -7.40
C GLU A 281 -9.09 14.21 -6.41
N LEU A 282 -8.02 14.85 -6.88
CA LEU A 282 -7.18 15.67 -6.02
C LEU A 282 -7.88 16.96 -5.58
N PHE A 283 -8.79 17.51 -6.39
CA PHE A 283 -9.59 18.68 -6.03
C PHE A 283 -10.72 18.33 -5.08
N ILE A 284 -11.55 17.36 -5.48
CA ILE A 284 -12.66 16.84 -4.67
C ILE A 284 -12.10 16.32 -3.35
N GLY A 285 -11.01 15.55 -3.40
CA GLY A 285 -10.32 15.01 -2.24
C GLY A 285 -9.80 16.09 -1.29
N GLN A 286 -9.34 17.25 -1.75
CA GLN A 286 -8.92 18.33 -0.84
C GLN A 286 -10.09 18.96 -0.09
N ASP A 287 -11.18 19.25 -0.80
CA ASP A 287 -12.39 19.83 -0.19
C ASP A 287 -13.07 18.81 0.76
N GLN A 288 -12.97 17.52 0.43
CA GLN A 288 -13.62 16.43 1.14
C GLN A 288 -12.72 15.67 2.12
N GLN A 289 -11.39 15.87 2.15
CA GLN A 289 -10.53 15.13 3.10
C GLN A 289 -10.79 15.56 4.55
N GLU A 290 -10.91 16.86 4.79
CA GLU A 290 -11.25 17.38 6.12
C GLU A 290 -12.69 16.96 6.51
N ASN A 291 -13.65 17.08 5.59
CA ASN A 291 -15.09 16.95 5.89
C ASN A 291 -15.73 15.59 5.59
N GLN A 292 -15.15 14.74 4.75
CA GLN A 292 -15.71 13.43 4.33
C GLN A 292 -14.73 12.25 4.25
N GLY A 293 -13.41 12.48 4.31
CA GLY A 293 -12.39 11.44 4.52
C GLY A 293 -12.21 10.56 3.29
N ALA A 294 -12.43 11.17 2.13
CA ALA A 294 -12.17 10.61 0.81
C ALA A 294 -10.65 10.60 0.58
N TYR A 295 -10.07 9.41 0.42
CA TYR A 295 -8.65 9.27 0.10
C TYR A 295 -8.48 9.03 -1.40
N TYR A 296 -7.53 9.73 -2.01
CA TYR A 296 -7.10 9.49 -3.40
C TYR A 296 -6.77 8.00 -3.59
N THR A 297 -7.31 7.38 -4.63
CA THR A 297 -7.05 5.97 -4.92
C THR A 297 -5.88 5.87 -5.91
N PRO A 298 -4.70 5.38 -5.50
CA PRO A 298 -3.58 5.26 -6.43
C PRO A 298 -3.89 4.27 -7.56
N LEU A 299 -3.64 4.68 -8.80
CA LEU A 299 -3.90 3.87 -10.01
C LEU A 299 -3.31 2.44 -9.92
N PHE A 300 -2.10 2.29 -9.37
CA PHE A 300 -1.48 0.96 -9.22
C PHE A 300 -2.31 -0.02 -8.36
N LEU A 301 -3.13 0.47 -7.43
CA LEU A 301 -4.07 -0.38 -6.66
C LEU A 301 -5.31 -0.73 -7.48
N VAL A 302 -5.80 0.21 -8.30
CA VAL A 302 -6.90 -0.03 -9.24
C VAL A 302 -6.48 -1.14 -10.22
N ASP A 303 -5.32 -0.99 -10.86
CA ASP A 303 -4.73 -1.98 -11.77
C ASP A 303 -4.62 -3.35 -11.11
N TYR A 304 -4.08 -3.40 -9.89
CA TYR A 304 -3.97 -4.65 -9.13
C TYR A 304 -5.33 -5.31 -8.90
N ILE A 305 -6.32 -4.55 -8.42
CA ILE A 305 -7.66 -5.06 -8.15
C ILE A 305 -8.31 -5.59 -9.44
N LEU A 306 -8.19 -4.87 -10.55
CA LEU A 306 -8.72 -5.30 -11.86
C LEU A 306 -8.00 -6.53 -12.40
N SER A 307 -6.68 -6.62 -12.23
CA SER A 307 -5.90 -7.81 -12.59
C SER A 307 -6.37 -9.06 -11.81
N GLU A 308 -6.82 -8.86 -10.57
CA GLU A 308 -7.32 -9.91 -9.68
C GLU A 308 -8.82 -10.21 -9.86
N THR A 309 -9.55 -9.38 -10.62
CA THR A 309 -11.01 -9.47 -10.79
C THR A 309 -11.39 -9.55 -12.28
N VAL A 310 -11.56 -8.40 -12.93
CA VAL A 310 -12.07 -8.24 -14.30
C VAL A 310 -11.18 -8.96 -15.32
N GLU A 311 -9.86 -8.74 -15.28
CA GLU A 311 -8.94 -9.39 -16.23
C GLU A 311 -8.90 -10.90 -16.03
N LYS A 312 -8.93 -11.38 -14.78
CA LYS A 312 -9.02 -12.81 -14.48
C LYS A 312 -10.30 -13.43 -15.02
N LYS A 313 -11.43 -12.71 -14.99
CA LYS A 313 -12.67 -13.16 -15.62
C LYS A 313 -12.47 -13.32 -17.12
N PHE A 314 -11.92 -12.31 -17.80
CA PHE A 314 -11.71 -12.36 -19.25
C PHE A 314 -10.69 -13.44 -19.65
N LYS A 315 -9.62 -13.66 -18.88
CA LYS A 315 -8.70 -14.79 -19.11
C LYS A 315 -9.40 -16.16 -19.01
N ASN A 316 -10.34 -16.31 -18.08
CA ASN A 316 -11.09 -17.55 -17.88
C ASN A 316 -12.29 -17.71 -18.85
N GLN A 317 -12.81 -16.59 -19.38
CA GLN A 317 -14.00 -16.52 -20.23
C GLN A 317 -13.73 -15.65 -21.46
N ALA A 318 -12.67 -15.97 -22.22
CA ALA A 318 -12.15 -15.10 -23.27
C ALA A 318 -13.19 -14.63 -24.30
N LYS A 319 -14.19 -15.46 -24.61
CA LYS A 319 -15.25 -15.14 -25.58
C LYS A 319 -16.31 -14.15 -25.07
N SER A 320 -16.31 -13.81 -23.79
CA SER A 320 -17.28 -12.88 -23.20
C SER A 320 -16.64 -11.52 -22.94
N HIS A 321 -17.36 -10.45 -23.25
CA HIS A 321 -17.01 -9.07 -22.88
C HIS A 321 -17.98 -8.45 -21.85
N ASP A 322 -19.12 -9.11 -21.55
CA ASP A 322 -20.05 -8.65 -20.50
C ASP A 322 -19.42 -8.81 -19.11
N CYS A 323 -19.44 -7.73 -18.34
CA CYS A 323 -18.91 -7.64 -16.99
C CYS A 323 -19.57 -6.47 -16.24
N LYS A 324 -20.71 -6.72 -15.60
CA LYS A 324 -21.43 -5.66 -14.86
C LYS A 324 -20.73 -5.35 -13.55
N VAL A 325 -20.36 -4.09 -13.36
CA VAL A 325 -19.61 -3.60 -12.20
C VAL A 325 -20.31 -2.42 -11.54
N LEU A 326 -20.38 -2.47 -10.22
CA LEU A 326 -20.86 -1.37 -9.37
C LEU A 326 -19.72 -0.82 -8.52
N ASP A 327 -19.57 0.50 -8.48
CA ASP A 327 -18.82 1.20 -7.42
C ASP A 327 -19.80 2.03 -6.56
N PRO A 328 -20.06 1.65 -5.29
CA PRO A 328 -21.06 2.30 -4.45
C PRO A 328 -20.55 3.58 -3.76
N SER A 329 -19.31 3.98 -4.02
CA SER A 329 -18.71 5.24 -3.55
C SER A 329 -17.73 5.73 -4.62
N CYS A 330 -18.25 5.97 -5.82
CA CYS A 330 -17.44 5.97 -7.03
C CYS A 330 -16.45 7.13 -7.13
N GLY A 331 -16.62 8.21 -6.39
CA GLY A 331 -15.76 9.38 -6.49
C GLY A 331 -15.68 9.86 -7.95
N SER A 332 -14.46 10.03 -8.47
CA SER A 332 -14.22 10.38 -9.89
C SER A 332 -14.45 9.23 -10.89
N GLY A 333 -14.79 8.04 -10.42
CA GLY A 333 -15.07 6.88 -11.26
C GLY A 333 -13.83 6.12 -11.74
N ILE A 334 -12.65 6.26 -11.12
CA ILE A 334 -11.42 5.62 -11.62
C ILE A 334 -11.54 4.09 -11.80
N PHE A 335 -12.18 3.37 -10.86
CA PHE A 335 -12.42 1.93 -11.01
C PHE A 335 -13.33 1.61 -12.20
N LEU A 336 -14.34 2.45 -12.43
CA LEU A 336 -15.33 2.29 -13.48
C LEU A 336 -14.75 2.59 -14.86
N VAL A 337 -13.91 3.62 -14.96
CA VAL A 337 -13.15 4.00 -16.15
C VAL A 337 -12.21 2.87 -16.56
N GLU A 338 -11.35 2.41 -15.64
CA GLU A 338 -10.39 1.34 -15.96
C GLU A 338 -11.09 0.01 -16.26
N THR A 339 -12.22 -0.28 -15.59
CA THR A 339 -13.05 -1.44 -15.94
C THR A 339 -13.62 -1.33 -17.36
N LEU A 340 -14.14 -0.16 -17.74
CA LEU A 340 -14.69 0.06 -19.07
C LEU A 340 -13.63 -0.14 -20.15
N ARG A 341 -12.39 0.32 -19.92
CA ARG A 341 -11.25 0.06 -20.81
C ARG A 341 -11.08 -1.44 -21.06
N LYS A 342 -10.97 -2.24 -19.99
CA LYS A 342 -10.81 -3.71 -20.11
C LYS A 342 -11.97 -4.36 -20.85
N ILE A 343 -13.20 -3.87 -20.66
CA ILE A 343 -14.38 -4.36 -21.40
C ILE A 343 -14.27 -4.04 -22.89
N ILE A 344 -13.92 -2.80 -23.26
CA ILE A 344 -13.77 -2.38 -24.65
C ILE A 344 -12.63 -3.14 -25.32
N GLU A 345 -11.48 -3.27 -24.66
CA GLU A 345 -10.32 -4.02 -25.17
C GLU A 345 -10.69 -5.50 -25.41
N GLN A 346 -11.38 -6.13 -24.46
CA GLN A 346 -11.87 -7.50 -24.64
C GLN A 346 -12.92 -7.61 -25.76
N PHE A 347 -13.77 -6.60 -25.93
CA PHE A 347 -14.72 -6.54 -27.03
C PHE A 347 -13.99 -6.47 -28.40
N GLN A 348 -12.97 -5.61 -28.52
CA GLN A 348 -12.18 -5.47 -29.75
C GLN A 348 -11.43 -6.77 -30.09
N LEU A 349 -10.85 -7.44 -29.09
CA LEU A 349 -10.21 -8.76 -29.26
C LEU A 349 -11.18 -9.82 -29.77
N ASN A 350 -12.42 -9.80 -29.27
CA ASN A 350 -13.48 -10.72 -29.70
C ASN A 350 -14.09 -10.36 -31.07
N ASN A 351 -13.90 -9.12 -31.53
CA ASN A 351 -14.50 -8.58 -32.75
C ASN A 351 -13.44 -7.84 -33.58
N PRO A 352 -12.42 -8.52 -34.14
CA PRO A 352 -11.27 -7.85 -34.78
C PRO A 352 -11.65 -6.97 -35.98
N THR A 353 -12.82 -7.16 -36.57
CA THR A 353 -13.36 -6.36 -37.68
C THR A 353 -14.22 -5.17 -37.23
N TYR A 354 -14.16 -4.77 -35.95
CA TYR A 354 -14.98 -3.69 -35.39
C TYR A 354 -14.85 -2.37 -36.15
N LEU A 355 -13.69 -2.10 -36.75
CA LEU A 355 -13.42 -0.90 -37.56
C LEU A 355 -14.08 -0.92 -38.95
N ASN A 356 -14.58 -2.06 -39.43
CA ASN A 356 -15.22 -2.14 -40.75
C ASN A 356 -16.56 -1.38 -40.80
N ASN A 357 -17.18 -1.13 -39.64
CA ASN A 357 -18.43 -0.37 -39.52
C ASN A 357 -18.36 0.59 -38.32
N PRO A 358 -17.76 1.79 -38.50
CA PRO A 358 -17.55 2.74 -37.42
C PRO A 358 -18.84 3.16 -36.71
N ASP A 359 -19.95 3.31 -37.43
CA ASP A 359 -21.24 3.70 -36.84
C ASP A 359 -21.84 2.60 -35.95
N GLN A 360 -21.68 1.32 -36.35
CA GLN A 360 -22.03 0.21 -35.48
C GLN A 360 -21.14 0.18 -34.23
N TYR A 361 -19.84 0.43 -34.40
CA TYR A 361 -18.90 0.45 -33.29
C TYR A 361 -19.20 1.58 -32.29
N LYS A 362 -19.57 2.77 -32.77
CA LYS A 362 -20.10 3.88 -31.93
C LYS A 362 -21.27 3.42 -31.08
N LYS A 363 -22.22 2.69 -31.67
CA LYS A 363 -23.40 2.16 -30.95
C LYS A 363 -22.99 1.12 -29.90
N GLN A 364 -22.07 0.22 -30.25
CA GLN A 364 -21.55 -0.81 -29.35
C GLN A 364 -20.83 -0.19 -28.16
N LEU A 365 -19.96 0.80 -28.36
CA LEU A 365 -19.27 1.50 -27.27
C LEU A 365 -20.25 2.11 -26.24
N LYS A 366 -21.33 2.74 -26.72
CA LYS A 366 -22.38 3.31 -25.85
C LYS A 366 -23.07 2.22 -25.03
N GLN A 367 -23.36 1.07 -25.64
CA GLN A 367 -23.97 -0.08 -24.97
C GLN A 367 -23.02 -0.70 -23.94
N LEU A 368 -21.74 -0.85 -24.26
CA LEU A 368 -20.74 -1.37 -23.33
C LEU A 368 -20.68 -0.52 -22.05
N ALA A 369 -20.70 0.82 -22.17
CA ALA A 369 -20.78 1.69 -20.99
C ALA A 369 -22.12 1.55 -20.25
N SER A 370 -23.26 1.67 -20.95
CA SER A 370 -24.59 1.69 -20.32
C SER A 370 -25.01 0.37 -19.68
N ASP A 371 -24.47 -0.75 -20.15
CA ASP A 371 -24.92 -2.07 -19.71
C ASP A 371 -24.02 -2.65 -18.61
N ASN A 372 -22.80 -2.12 -18.46
CA ASN A 372 -21.78 -2.68 -17.57
C ASN A 372 -21.35 -1.76 -16.43
N ILE A 373 -21.45 -0.45 -16.57
CA ILE A 373 -20.80 0.48 -15.64
C ILE A 373 -21.85 1.20 -14.79
N PHE A 374 -21.74 1.05 -13.46
CA PHE A 374 -22.69 1.61 -12.50
C PHE A 374 -21.96 2.26 -11.32
N GLY A 375 -22.41 3.44 -10.91
CA GLY A 375 -21.76 4.23 -9.86
C GLY A 375 -22.75 4.90 -8.92
N ILE A 376 -22.40 5.00 -7.65
CA ILE A 376 -23.14 5.80 -6.66
C ILE A 376 -22.13 6.66 -5.91
N ASP A 377 -22.41 7.94 -5.76
CA ASP A 377 -21.70 8.80 -4.82
C ASP A 377 -22.68 9.79 -4.22
N LYS A 378 -22.42 10.27 -3.00
CA LYS A 378 -23.28 11.28 -2.36
C LYS A 378 -23.01 12.69 -2.87
N ASP A 379 -21.84 12.93 -3.47
CA ASP A 379 -21.48 14.20 -4.08
C ASP A 379 -21.81 14.21 -5.58
N GLN A 380 -22.71 15.10 -5.96
CA GLN A 380 -23.07 15.35 -7.35
C GLN A 380 -21.87 15.70 -8.22
N SER A 381 -20.92 16.49 -7.71
CA SER A 381 -19.74 16.90 -8.48
C SER A 381 -18.88 15.69 -8.81
N ALA A 382 -18.68 14.77 -7.86
CA ALA A 382 -17.98 13.51 -8.08
C ALA A 382 -18.69 12.64 -9.14
N VAL A 383 -20.01 12.48 -9.03
CA VAL A 383 -20.79 11.75 -10.04
C VAL A 383 -20.65 12.35 -11.44
N ASN A 384 -20.72 13.67 -11.57
CA ASN A 384 -20.56 14.36 -12.85
C ASN A 384 -19.16 14.13 -13.45
N VAL A 385 -18.12 14.17 -12.61
CA VAL A 385 -16.75 13.86 -13.03
C VAL A 385 -16.65 12.41 -13.49
N ALA A 386 -17.21 11.46 -12.76
CA ALA A 386 -17.19 10.04 -13.15
C ALA A 386 -17.84 9.81 -14.52
N ILE A 387 -19.01 10.42 -14.75
CA ILE A 387 -19.69 10.36 -16.05
C ILE A 387 -18.81 10.98 -17.14
N PHE A 388 -18.19 12.14 -16.87
CA PHE A 388 -17.31 12.80 -17.82
C PHE A 388 -16.07 11.95 -18.17
N SER A 389 -15.45 11.32 -17.17
CA SER A 389 -14.31 10.43 -17.40
C SER A 389 -14.70 9.20 -18.22
N ILE A 390 -15.90 8.65 -18.02
CA ILE A 390 -16.45 7.61 -18.90
C ILE A 390 -16.60 8.12 -20.33
N TYR A 391 -17.12 9.33 -20.53
CA TYR A 391 -17.25 9.93 -21.86
C TYR A 391 -15.89 10.13 -22.55
N LEU A 392 -14.88 10.67 -21.85
CA LEU A 392 -13.52 10.78 -22.39
C LEU A 392 -12.94 9.42 -22.77
N THR A 393 -13.18 8.40 -21.95
CA THR A 393 -12.75 7.04 -22.22
C THR A 393 -13.38 6.52 -23.51
N LEU A 394 -14.69 6.74 -23.73
CA LEU A 394 -15.36 6.34 -24.98
C LEU A 394 -14.74 7.02 -26.20
N LEU A 395 -14.40 8.31 -26.10
CA LEU A 395 -13.76 9.03 -27.20
C LEU A 395 -12.34 8.53 -27.48
N ASP A 396 -11.59 8.12 -26.45
CA ASP A 396 -10.21 7.61 -26.60
C ASP A 396 -10.13 6.38 -27.52
N TYR A 397 -11.21 5.58 -27.59
CA TYR A 397 -11.37 4.45 -28.50
C TYR A 397 -12.06 4.79 -29.84
N GLN A 398 -12.10 6.07 -30.22
CA GLN A 398 -12.61 6.55 -31.51
C GLN A 398 -11.53 7.34 -32.25
N GLU A 399 -11.55 7.28 -33.59
CA GLU A 399 -10.73 8.16 -34.43
C GLU A 399 -11.31 9.58 -34.47
N PRO A 400 -10.51 10.63 -34.74
CA PRO A 400 -10.97 12.02 -34.72
C PRO A 400 -12.23 12.27 -35.54
N SER A 401 -12.31 11.72 -36.76
CA SER A 401 -13.49 11.86 -37.63
C SER A 401 -14.75 11.18 -37.07
N ASP A 402 -14.58 10.11 -36.29
CA ASP A 402 -15.71 9.43 -35.65
C ASP A 402 -16.26 10.21 -34.46
N ILE A 403 -15.41 10.98 -33.77
CA ILE A 403 -15.79 11.86 -32.66
C ILE A 403 -16.70 12.99 -33.15
N GLU A 404 -16.48 13.52 -34.36
CA GLU A 404 -17.25 14.65 -34.93
C GLU A 404 -18.76 14.40 -34.97
N SER A 405 -19.16 13.13 -35.11
CA SER A 405 -20.56 12.66 -35.15
C SER A 405 -20.99 11.90 -33.89
N PHE A 406 -20.13 11.81 -32.88
CA PHE A 406 -20.38 11.02 -31.68
C PHE A 406 -21.38 11.70 -30.76
N LYS A 407 -22.30 10.90 -30.21
CA LYS A 407 -23.27 11.34 -29.19
C LYS A 407 -23.20 10.46 -27.96
N PHE A 408 -23.01 11.02 -26.79
CA PHE A 408 -22.89 10.29 -25.53
C PHE A 408 -24.21 9.65 -25.09
N PRO A 409 -24.16 8.50 -24.38
CA PRO A 409 -25.33 7.91 -23.74
C PRO A 409 -25.72 8.74 -22.51
N PHE A 410 -27.00 8.77 -22.15
CA PHE A 410 -27.44 9.35 -20.87
C PHE A 410 -27.16 8.37 -19.73
N LEU A 411 -26.28 8.75 -18.80
CA LEU A 411 -25.82 7.89 -17.71
C LEU A 411 -26.34 8.36 -16.33
N TYR A 412 -26.58 9.66 -16.16
CA TYR A 412 -27.10 10.20 -14.91
C TYR A 412 -28.53 9.71 -14.62
N ASN A 413 -28.83 9.37 -13.36
CA ASN A 413 -30.09 8.79 -12.88
C ASN A 413 -30.51 7.45 -13.53
N LYS A 414 -29.57 6.79 -14.22
CA LYS A 414 -29.78 5.47 -14.85
C LYS A 414 -28.68 4.48 -14.49
N ASN A 415 -27.43 4.89 -14.67
CA ASN A 415 -26.23 4.13 -14.35
C ASN A 415 -25.51 4.73 -13.14
N PHE A 416 -25.55 6.07 -13.05
CA PHE A 416 -24.89 6.85 -12.03
C PHE A 416 -25.92 7.62 -11.19
N PHE A 417 -25.75 7.60 -9.87
CA PHE A 417 -26.70 8.19 -8.92
C PHE A 417 -25.98 9.07 -7.90
N SER A 418 -26.49 10.28 -7.72
CA SER A 418 -26.03 11.23 -6.70
C SER A 418 -26.87 11.08 -5.43
N GLU A 419 -26.52 10.11 -4.58
CA GLU A 419 -27.27 9.70 -3.40
C GLU A 419 -26.33 9.15 -2.32
N ASP A 420 -26.70 9.29 -1.04
CA ASP A 420 -26.02 8.54 0.02
C ASP A 420 -26.31 7.06 -0.20
N PHE A 421 -25.26 6.26 -0.36
CA PHE A 421 -25.39 4.81 -0.51
C PHE A 421 -26.38 4.30 0.53
N PHE A 422 -26.23 4.58 1.83
CA PHE A 422 -27.06 4.04 2.91
C PHE A 422 -28.51 4.53 2.96
N ASN A 423 -28.94 5.42 2.06
CA ASN A 423 -30.34 5.75 1.86
C ASN A 423 -31.09 4.55 1.27
N THR A 424 -31.75 3.75 2.12
CA THR A 424 -32.52 2.57 1.68
C THR A 424 -33.84 2.90 0.97
N GLU A 425 -34.24 4.17 0.94
CA GLU A 425 -35.48 4.64 0.30
C GLU A 425 -35.23 5.21 -1.11
N ALA A 426 -33.96 5.48 -1.46
CA ALA A 426 -33.59 6.01 -2.77
C ALA A 426 -33.95 5.05 -3.92
N GLY A 427 -34.33 5.62 -5.07
CA GLY A 427 -34.79 4.88 -6.25
C GLY A 427 -33.77 3.90 -6.83
N PHE A 428 -32.47 4.18 -6.68
CA PHE A 428 -31.41 3.28 -7.18
C PHE A 428 -31.47 1.89 -6.53
N ASN A 429 -31.99 1.74 -5.29
CA ASN A 429 -32.10 0.43 -4.64
C ASN A 429 -32.94 -0.53 -5.48
N THR A 430 -34.04 -0.04 -6.07
CA THR A 430 -34.92 -0.83 -6.92
C THR A 430 -34.32 -1.07 -8.31
N GLN A 431 -33.62 -0.07 -8.86
CA GLN A 431 -33.04 -0.16 -10.20
C GLN A 431 -31.83 -1.09 -10.22
N LEU A 432 -30.86 -0.86 -9.33
CA LEU A 432 -29.63 -1.64 -9.23
C LEU A 432 -29.85 -3.00 -8.56
N GLY A 433 -30.84 -3.14 -7.67
CA GLY A 433 -31.16 -4.42 -7.04
C GLY A 433 -31.64 -5.51 -8.02
N LYS A 434 -32.09 -5.13 -9.22
CA LYS A 434 -32.46 -6.05 -10.31
C LYS A 434 -31.27 -6.53 -11.13
N ILE A 435 -30.12 -5.87 -11.01
CA ILE A 435 -28.92 -6.18 -11.77
C ILE A 435 -28.14 -7.27 -11.05
N SER A 436 -27.65 -8.25 -11.81
CA SER A 436 -26.70 -9.24 -11.30
C SER A 436 -25.29 -8.76 -11.60
N PHE A 437 -24.65 -8.10 -10.64
CA PHE A 437 -23.27 -7.65 -10.80
C PHE A 437 -22.29 -8.82 -10.74
N GLU A 438 -21.33 -8.83 -11.65
CA GLU A 438 -20.14 -9.68 -11.58
C GLU A 438 -19.24 -9.23 -10.43
N PHE A 439 -18.97 -7.92 -10.38
CA PHE A 439 -18.08 -7.32 -9.41
C PHE A 439 -18.68 -6.09 -8.74
N ILE A 440 -18.36 -5.90 -7.46
CA ILE A 440 -18.53 -4.63 -6.75
C ILE A 440 -17.13 -4.19 -6.32
N LEU A 441 -16.65 -3.06 -6.85
CA LEU A 441 -15.27 -2.58 -6.69
C LEU A 441 -15.30 -1.16 -6.13
N GLY A 442 -14.28 -0.73 -5.38
CA GLY A 442 -14.23 0.66 -4.92
C GLY A 442 -13.30 0.92 -3.74
N ASN A 443 -13.23 2.20 -3.34
CA ASN A 443 -12.53 2.69 -2.16
C ASN A 443 -13.51 3.48 -1.26
N PRO A 444 -14.26 2.80 -0.37
CA PRO A 444 -15.16 3.47 0.55
C PRO A 444 -14.46 4.50 1.45
N PRO A 445 -15.15 5.58 1.90
CA PRO A 445 -14.57 6.61 2.76
C PRO A 445 -14.11 6.07 4.13
N TRP A 446 -13.01 6.58 4.68
CA TRP A 446 -12.42 6.10 5.94
C TRP A 446 -12.71 7.01 7.12
N LYS A 447 -14.00 7.24 7.40
CA LYS A 447 -14.43 8.09 8.52
C LYS A 447 -15.03 7.35 9.69
N ARG A 448 -14.86 7.96 10.86
CA ARG A 448 -15.64 7.69 12.07
C ARG A 448 -16.73 8.76 12.17
N GLY A 449 -17.95 8.39 12.55
CA GLY A 449 -19.12 9.27 12.65
C GLY A 449 -19.04 10.42 13.69
N LYS A 450 -17.86 10.93 14.02
CA LYS A 450 -17.68 12.09 14.91
C LYS A 450 -18.05 13.38 14.16
N GLY A 451 -19.33 13.72 14.14
CA GLY A 451 -19.83 15.00 13.61
C GLY A 451 -21.32 15.02 13.31
N GLU A 452 -21.86 13.91 12.80
CA GLU A 452 -23.27 13.80 12.41
C GLU A 452 -24.11 13.09 13.47
N LYS A 453 -25.25 13.67 13.85
CA LYS A 453 -26.21 13.01 14.74
C LYS A 453 -26.98 11.95 13.94
N LYS A 454 -26.74 10.66 14.22
CA LYS A 454 -27.42 9.49 13.63
C LYS A 454 -27.22 9.36 12.10
N PRO A 455 -25.99 9.12 11.62
CA PRO A 455 -25.74 8.97 10.18
C PRO A 455 -26.49 7.77 9.59
N LEU A 456 -26.83 7.82 8.30
CA LEU A 456 -27.65 6.79 7.63
C LEU A 456 -27.04 5.39 7.70
N PHE A 457 -25.70 5.27 7.66
CA PHE A 457 -25.03 3.99 7.81
C PHE A 457 -25.25 3.35 9.19
N ASP A 458 -25.26 4.12 10.27
CA ASP A 458 -25.56 3.61 11.62
C ASP A 458 -27.04 3.19 11.71
N GLN A 459 -27.94 3.93 11.07
CA GLN A 459 -29.36 3.58 11.01
C GLN A 459 -29.57 2.28 10.24
N TYR A 460 -28.88 2.11 9.11
CA TYR A 460 -28.88 0.88 8.32
C TYR A 460 -28.43 -0.32 9.14
N ILE A 461 -27.27 -0.23 9.81
CA ILE A 461 -26.74 -1.32 10.64
C ILE A 461 -27.72 -1.68 11.77
N ASN A 462 -28.29 -0.69 12.45
CA ASN A 462 -29.27 -0.93 13.52
C ASN A 462 -30.56 -1.57 13.01
N LYS A 463 -31.08 -1.13 11.84
CA LYS A 463 -32.26 -1.71 11.20
C LYS A 463 -31.99 -3.18 10.81
N ARG A 464 -30.87 -3.44 10.15
CA ARG A 464 -30.45 -4.78 9.74
C ARG A 464 -30.22 -5.69 10.95
N LYS A 465 -29.61 -5.19 12.02
CA LYS A 465 -29.43 -5.91 13.29
C LYS A 465 -30.75 -6.39 13.88
N ARG A 466 -31.80 -5.57 13.84
CA ARG A 466 -33.15 -5.97 14.28
C ARG A 466 -33.77 -7.03 13.36
N GLN A 467 -33.57 -6.89 12.05
CA GLN A 467 -34.10 -7.83 11.05
C GLN A 467 -33.41 -9.21 11.08
N GLU A 468 -32.14 -9.25 11.49
CA GLU A 468 -31.32 -10.46 11.56
C GLU A 468 -31.24 -11.06 12.97
N LYS A 469 -31.90 -10.45 13.97
CA LYS A 469 -31.84 -10.88 15.36
C LYS A 469 -32.18 -12.37 15.49
N GLY A 470 -31.26 -13.14 16.07
CA GLY A 470 -31.41 -14.59 16.30
C GLY A 470 -31.27 -15.47 15.05
N LYS A 471 -30.99 -14.92 13.86
CA LYS A 471 -30.80 -15.71 12.63
C LYS A 471 -29.40 -16.30 12.48
N TYR A 472 -28.39 -15.63 13.02
CA TYR A 472 -26.98 -15.99 12.87
C TYR A 472 -26.27 -16.07 14.23
N SER A 473 -25.14 -16.79 14.27
CA SER A 473 -24.28 -16.93 15.46
C SER A 473 -23.69 -15.60 15.93
N SER A 474 -23.38 -14.71 14.99
CA SER A 474 -22.82 -13.39 15.22
C SER A 474 -23.84 -12.33 14.78
N GLU A 475 -24.07 -11.32 15.61
CA GLU A 475 -24.90 -10.17 15.23
C GLU A 475 -24.11 -9.21 14.34
N ILE A 476 -24.81 -8.56 13.39
CA ILE A 476 -24.20 -7.49 12.60
C ILE A 476 -23.78 -6.33 13.51
N GLU A 477 -22.54 -5.91 13.35
CA GLU A 477 -21.94 -4.84 14.14
C GLU A 477 -20.87 -4.12 13.32
N ILE A 478 -20.75 -2.80 13.55
CA ILE A 478 -19.60 -2.00 13.15
C ILE A 478 -19.04 -1.31 14.39
N SER A 479 -17.77 -0.95 14.36
CA SER A 479 -17.07 -0.37 15.50
C SER A 479 -16.74 1.10 15.28
N ASN A 480 -16.76 1.88 16.36
CA ASN A 480 -16.42 3.31 16.36
C ASN A 480 -17.21 4.16 15.33
N SER A 481 -18.41 3.71 14.92
CA SER A 481 -19.18 4.24 13.79
C SER A 481 -18.30 4.44 12.54
N GLU A 482 -17.51 3.42 12.18
CA GLU A 482 -16.63 3.44 11.02
C GLU A 482 -17.40 3.08 9.74
N ILE A 483 -17.58 4.06 8.84
CA ILE A 483 -18.44 3.92 7.67
C ILE A 483 -17.92 2.87 6.67
N ALA A 484 -16.61 2.71 6.53
CA ALA A 484 -16.00 1.69 5.66
C ALA A 484 -16.45 0.26 6.03
N GLN A 485 -16.61 -0.02 7.34
CA GLN A 485 -17.14 -1.31 7.81
C GLN A 485 -18.59 -1.49 7.35
N ALA A 486 -19.41 -0.44 7.39
CA ALA A 486 -20.79 -0.49 6.92
C ALA A 486 -20.89 -0.74 5.41
N PHE A 487 -20.00 -0.13 4.60
CA PHE A 487 -19.94 -0.38 3.16
C PHE A 487 -19.60 -1.85 2.88
N ILE A 488 -18.60 -2.40 3.57
CA ILE A 488 -18.20 -3.82 3.44
C ILE A 488 -19.38 -4.77 3.66
N LEU A 489 -20.30 -4.43 4.57
CA LEU A 489 -21.46 -5.28 4.85
C LEU A 489 -22.62 -5.01 3.89
N ARG A 490 -22.89 -3.74 3.55
CA ARG A 490 -24.08 -3.35 2.79
C ARG A 490 -24.07 -3.80 1.32
N VAL A 491 -22.91 -3.98 0.72
CA VAL A 491 -22.80 -4.56 -0.63
C VAL A 491 -23.50 -5.91 -0.80
N SER A 492 -23.74 -6.64 0.31
CA SER A 492 -24.53 -7.88 0.27
C SER A 492 -25.97 -7.67 -0.22
N ASP A 493 -26.55 -6.47 -0.08
CA ASP A 493 -27.89 -6.14 -0.56
C ASP A 493 -27.95 -6.09 -2.11
N PHE A 494 -26.81 -5.85 -2.75
CA PHE A 494 -26.65 -5.80 -4.22
C PHE A 494 -25.91 -7.04 -4.77
N SER A 495 -25.66 -8.05 -3.92
CA SER A 495 -24.91 -9.24 -4.28
C SER A 495 -25.82 -10.39 -4.71
N ARG A 496 -25.31 -11.22 -5.64
CA ARG A 496 -25.82 -12.56 -5.98
C ARG A 496 -24.73 -13.60 -5.67
N GLU A 497 -25.03 -14.90 -5.78
CA GLU A 497 -24.10 -15.97 -5.39
C GLU A 497 -22.72 -15.90 -6.07
N LYS A 498 -22.67 -15.37 -7.29
CA LYS A 498 -21.44 -15.23 -8.09
C LYS A 498 -20.78 -13.86 -7.96
N THR A 499 -21.45 -12.88 -7.37
CA THR A 499 -20.92 -11.52 -7.20
C THR A 499 -19.69 -11.56 -6.30
N LYS A 500 -18.60 -11.00 -6.79
CA LYS A 500 -17.36 -10.86 -6.03
C LYS A 500 -17.16 -9.39 -5.68
N VAL A 501 -16.59 -9.13 -4.52
CA VAL A 501 -16.34 -7.77 -4.03
C VAL A 501 -14.85 -7.58 -3.82
N ALA A 502 -14.33 -6.42 -4.22
CA ALA A 502 -12.98 -5.99 -3.88
C ALA A 502 -12.99 -4.55 -3.38
N PHE A 503 -12.68 -4.34 -2.09
CA PHE A 503 -12.64 -3.01 -1.50
C PHE A 503 -11.29 -2.68 -0.89
N ILE A 504 -10.88 -1.43 -1.08
CA ILE A 504 -9.81 -0.82 -0.30
C ILE A 504 -10.43 -0.30 1.00
N ALA A 505 -9.87 -0.74 2.13
CA ALA A 505 -10.30 -0.30 3.46
C ALA A 505 -9.09 0.00 4.34
N THR A 506 -9.32 0.63 5.50
CA THR A 506 -8.25 0.76 6.49
C THR A 506 -7.82 -0.64 6.94
N SER A 507 -6.51 -0.91 7.00
CA SER A 507 -6.00 -2.20 7.48
C SER A 507 -6.44 -2.49 8.93
N LYS A 508 -6.75 -1.44 9.70
CA LYS A 508 -7.26 -1.55 11.07
C LYS A 508 -8.56 -2.36 11.18
N VAL A 509 -9.36 -2.50 10.11
CA VAL A 509 -10.53 -3.40 10.13
C VAL A 509 -10.18 -4.84 10.54
N LEU A 510 -8.94 -5.28 10.26
CA LEU A 510 -8.47 -6.64 10.52
C LEU A 510 -8.01 -6.90 11.96
N TYR A 511 -7.69 -5.89 12.76
CA TYR A 511 -7.12 -6.11 14.11
C TYR A 511 -7.39 -4.97 15.11
N ASN A 512 -8.25 -4.01 14.79
CA ASN A 512 -8.73 -3.04 15.78
C ASN A 512 -9.44 -3.79 16.93
N LEU A 513 -9.04 -3.50 18.17
CA LEU A 513 -9.56 -4.14 19.38
C LEU A 513 -11.08 -3.96 19.52
N ASN A 514 -11.61 -2.79 19.11
CA ASN A 514 -13.05 -2.51 19.17
C ASN A 514 -13.84 -3.15 18.03
N ALA A 515 -13.18 -3.72 17.02
CA ALA A 515 -13.81 -4.26 15.80
C ALA A 515 -13.95 -5.79 15.82
N LEU A 516 -13.82 -6.44 16.98
CA LEU A 516 -13.95 -7.90 17.10
C LEU A 516 -15.35 -8.39 16.67
N GLY A 517 -16.42 -7.70 17.06
CA GLY A 517 -17.79 -8.04 16.67
C GLY A 517 -18.00 -7.96 15.15
N PHE A 518 -17.53 -6.87 14.53
CA PHE A 518 -17.50 -6.71 13.07
C PHE A 518 -16.78 -7.88 12.39
N ARG A 519 -15.57 -8.25 12.84
CA ARG A 519 -14.80 -9.34 12.22
C ARG A 519 -15.48 -10.70 12.37
N LYS A 520 -16.09 -10.98 13.52
CA LYS A 520 -16.87 -12.21 13.73
C LYS A 520 -18.03 -12.30 12.74
N TYR A 521 -18.81 -11.23 12.62
CA TYR A 521 -19.90 -11.16 11.65
C TYR A 521 -19.41 -11.31 10.20
N LEU A 522 -18.34 -10.60 9.83
CA LEU A 522 -17.72 -10.69 8.51
C LEU A 522 -17.28 -12.12 8.19
N LEU A 523 -16.59 -12.78 9.11
CA LEU A 523 -16.10 -14.15 8.93
C LEU A 523 -17.23 -15.19 8.93
N ASP A 524 -18.37 -14.92 9.54
CA ASP A 524 -19.53 -15.82 9.52
C ASP A 524 -20.39 -15.64 8.26
N GLN A 525 -20.61 -14.40 7.82
CA GLN A 525 -21.55 -14.09 6.74
C GLN A 525 -20.90 -13.87 5.37
N PHE A 526 -19.57 -13.80 5.31
CA PHE A 526 -18.83 -13.60 4.06
C PHE A 526 -17.70 -14.62 3.93
N THR A 527 -17.45 -15.03 2.69
CA THR A 527 -16.29 -15.83 2.31
C THR A 527 -15.20 -14.87 1.85
N ILE A 528 -14.08 -14.81 2.58
CA ILE A 528 -12.95 -13.97 2.20
C ILE A 528 -12.02 -14.79 1.30
N ASN A 529 -11.76 -14.35 0.07
CA ASN A 529 -10.88 -15.06 -0.84
C ASN A 529 -9.43 -14.65 -0.67
N LYS A 530 -9.20 -13.33 -0.57
CA LYS A 530 -7.85 -12.77 -0.50
C LYS A 530 -7.83 -11.48 0.32
N VAL A 531 -6.74 -11.27 1.03
CA VAL A 531 -6.40 -10.01 1.69
C VAL A 531 -5.04 -9.57 1.18
N PHE A 532 -4.96 -8.39 0.57
CA PHE A 532 -3.69 -7.77 0.18
C PHE A 532 -3.40 -6.59 1.10
N GLU A 533 -2.37 -6.76 1.91
CA GLU A 533 -2.11 -5.93 3.08
C GLU A 533 -0.95 -4.96 2.82
N LEU A 534 -1.20 -3.66 3.02
CA LEU A 534 -0.31 -2.57 2.64
C LEU A 534 0.18 -1.75 3.84
N ALA A 535 -0.23 -2.08 5.08
CA ALA A 535 0.22 -1.39 6.29
C ALA A 535 1.74 -1.15 6.38
N PRO A 536 2.63 -2.11 6.01
CA PRO A 536 4.08 -1.89 6.10
C PRO A 536 4.61 -0.82 5.15
N VAL A 537 3.88 -0.58 4.04
CA VAL A 537 4.22 0.37 2.98
C VAL A 537 3.26 1.57 2.93
N ARG A 538 2.49 1.81 4.00
CA ARG A 538 1.50 2.90 4.07
C ARG A 538 2.05 4.27 3.66
N LYS A 539 3.32 4.55 3.97
CA LYS A 539 4.00 5.82 3.67
C LYS A 539 4.32 5.98 2.18
N GLU A 540 4.42 4.88 1.45
CA GLU A 540 4.66 4.81 0.01
C GLU A 540 3.37 4.68 -0.80
N VAL A 541 2.28 4.17 -0.19
CA VAL A 541 0.98 3.98 -0.88
C VAL A 541 0.26 5.31 -1.04
N PHE A 542 0.18 6.12 0.03
CA PHE A 542 -0.47 7.43 0.04
C PHE A 542 0.55 8.56 0.27
N ASP A 543 1.68 8.50 -0.43
CA ASP A 543 2.73 9.52 -0.39
C ASP A 543 2.26 10.93 -0.85
N LYS A 544 1.10 11.00 -1.50
CA LYS A 544 0.44 12.24 -1.96
C LYS A 544 -0.62 12.80 -0.98
N SER A 545 -0.91 12.16 0.15
CA SER A 545 -1.84 12.72 1.13
C SER A 545 -1.15 13.83 1.94
N GLN A 546 -1.80 14.98 2.11
CA GLN A 546 -1.27 16.09 2.95
C GLN A 546 -1.19 15.73 4.44
N ASP A 547 -1.75 14.58 4.85
CA ASP A 547 -1.81 14.15 6.23
C ASP A 547 -0.48 13.54 6.72
N LYS A 548 0.04 14.06 7.83
CA LYS A 548 1.21 13.48 8.53
C LYS A 548 0.91 12.08 9.08
N ALA A 549 -0.37 11.72 9.24
CA ALA A 549 -0.81 10.40 9.67
C ALA A 549 -1.20 9.53 8.46
N THR A 550 -0.22 8.94 7.77
CA THR A 550 -0.49 8.01 6.66
C THR A 550 -1.24 6.77 7.16
N THR A 551 -2.54 6.73 6.89
CA THR A 551 -3.44 5.65 7.32
C THR A 551 -3.09 4.35 6.56
N PRO A 552 -2.94 3.20 7.25
CA PRO A 552 -2.62 1.94 6.60
C PRO A 552 -3.85 1.38 5.86
N ALA A 553 -3.65 0.88 4.64
CA ALA A 553 -4.70 0.28 3.82
C ALA A 553 -4.55 -1.23 3.68
N ALA A 554 -5.66 -1.88 3.34
CA ALA A 554 -5.73 -3.26 2.90
C ALA A 554 -6.78 -3.39 1.80
N VAL A 555 -6.59 -4.33 0.88
CA VAL A 555 -7.58 -4.72 -0.11
C VAL A 555 -8.21 -6.04 0.30
N LEU A 556 -9.52 -6.05 0.45
CA LEU A 556 -10.31 -7.24 0.79
C LEU A 556 -11.00 -7.75 -0.46
N PHE A 557 -10.72 -8.99 -0.88
CA PHE A 557 -11.46 -9.70 -1.91
C PHE A 557 -12.36 -10.74 -1.23
N TYR A 558 -13.67 -10.59 -1.36
CA TYR A 558 -14.64 -11.38 -0.62
C TYR A 558 -15.97 -11.48 -1.36
N LYS A 559 -16.87 -12.31 -0.86
CA LYS A 559 -18.26 -12.40 -1.34
C LYS A 559 -19.20 -12.76 -0.21
N PHE A 560 -20.47 -12.38 -0.35
CA PHE A 560 -21.50 -12.78 0.61
C PHE A 560 -21.71 -14.30 0.56
N ALA A 561 -21.84 -14.93 1.73
CA ALA A 561 -21.88 -16.39 1.83
C ALA A 561 -23.28 -16.98 1.52
N PHE A 562 -24.35 -16.18 1.55
CA PHE A 562 -25.73 -16.64 1.38
C PHE A 562 -26.07 -17.83 2.30
N GLY A 563 -25.63 -17.77 3.56
CA GLY A 563 -25.85 -18.82 4.57
C GLY A 563 -24.97 -20.07 4.43
N LYS A 564 -24.07 -20.14 3.44
CA LYS A 564 -23.09 -21.25 3.32
C LYS A 564 -22.04 -21.15 4.44
N LYS A 565 -21.62 -22.31 4.97
CA LYS A 565 -20.54 -22.38 5.97
C LYS A 565 -19.25 -21.84 5.38
N THR A 566 -18.50 -21.09 6.18
CA THR A 566 -17.29 -20.42 5.75
C THR A 566 -16.01 -21.01 6.35
N ASP A 567 -16.12 -21.92 7.31
CA ASP A 567 -15.02 -22.39 8.17
C ASP A 567 -13.87 -23.06 7.42
N GLU A 568 -14.19 -23.84 6.38
CA GLU A 568 -13.24 -24.56 5.53
C GLU A 568 -12.65 -23.69 4.41
N ASN A 569 -13.17 -22.46 4.24
CA ASN A 569 -12.67 -21.55 3.21
C ASN A 569 -11.20 -21.20 3.46
N ILE A 570 -10.40 -21.17 2.40
CA ILE A 570 -9.00 -20.79 2.45
C ILE A 570 -8.85 -19.35 1.96
N ILE A 571 -8.29 -18.50 2.82
CA ILE A 571 -7.94 -17.12 2.55
C ILE A 571 -6.48 -17.03 2.12
N GLU A 572 -6.23 -16.35 1.01
CA GLU A 572 -4.88 -15.93 0.61
C GLU A 572 -4.55 -14.59 1.27
N HIS A 573 -3.61 -14.56 2.21
CA HIS A 573 -3.14 -13.34 2.85
C HIS A 573 -1.76 -12.96 2.32
N ILE A 574 -1.67 -11.82 1.63
CA ILE A 574 -0.46 -11.31 0.99
C ILE A 574 -0.07 -10.01 1.66
N THR A 575 1.18 -9.85 2.06
CA THR A 575 1.66 -8.59 2.65
C THR A 575 2.72 -7.93 1.79
N LEU A 576 2.49 -6.69 1.36
CA LEU A 576 3.51 -5.92 0.66
C LEU A 576 4.51 -5.33 1.67
N LYS A 577 5.79 -5.67 1.50
CA LYS A 577 6.90 -5.14 2.31
C LYS A 577 7.60 -4.00 1.58
N PRO A 578 8.23 -3.06 2.32
CA PRO A 578 8.98 -1.97 1.70
C PRO A 578 10.04 -2.48 0.72
N SER A 579 9.93 -2.02 -0.54
CA SER A 579 10.90 -2.26 -1.60
C SER A 579 11.15 -0.96 -2.36
N ARG A 580 12.35 -0.80 -2.95
CA ARG A 580 12.70 0.39 -3.74
C ARG A 580 11.89 0.48 -5.02
N PHE A 581 11.63 -0.66 -5.67
CA PHE A 581 10.80 -0.75 -6.87
C PHE A 581 9.38 -0.26 -6.59
N PHE A 582 8.83 -0.63 -5.43
CA PHE A 582 7.54 -0.11 -5.01
C PHE A 582 7.60 1.40 -4.74
N SER A 583 8.63 1.89 -4.04
CA SER A 583 8.76 3.34 -3.78
C SER A 583 8.88 4.20 -5.04
N LEU A 584 9.58 3.72 -6.08
CA LEU A 584 9.90 4.49 -7.29
C LEU A 584 8.92 4.27 -8.44
N PHE A 585 8.53 3.02 -8.69
CA PHE A 585 7.77 2.64 -9.89
C PHE A 585 6.39 2.04 -9.57
N LYS A 586 6.05 1.94 -8.27
CA LYS A 586 4.87 1.25 -7.76
C LYS A 586 4.77 -0.22 -8.22
N VAL A 587 5.90 -0.85 -8.52
CA VAL A 587 5.95 -2.27 -8.88
C VAL A 587 6.04 -3.13 -7.62
N PHE A 588 5.19 -4.15 -7.52
CA PHE A 588 5.15 -5.04 -6.36
C PHE A 588 6.33 -5.99 -6.35
N THR A 589 6.98 -6.09 -5.19
CA THR A 589 7.98 -7.12 -4.92
C THR A 589 7.47 -7.96 -3.77
N ILE A 590 7.12 -9.22 -4.04
CA ILE A 590 6.52 -10.12 -3.04
C ILE A 590 7.47 -11.30 -2.84
N GLN A 591 7.87 -11.54 -1.59
CA GLN A 591 8.67 -12.72 -1.26
C GLN A 591 7.74 -13.89 -0.95
N ARG A 592 8.20 -15.12 -1.14
CA ARG A 592 7.37 -16.31 -0.88
C ARG A 592 6.79 -16.33 0.56
N GLY A 593 7.58 -15.89 1.53
CA GLY A 593 7.16 -15.77 2.94
C GLY A 593 6.13 -14.66 3.22
N ASP A 594 5.89 -13.74 2.28
CA ASP A 594 4.87 -12.71 2.38
C ASP A 594 3.48 -13.21 1.95
N TYR A 595 3.42 -14.34 1.24
CA TYR A 595 2.19 -15.01 0.83
C TYR A 595 1.84 -16.15 1.80
N LYS A 596 0.67 -16.09 2.42
CA LYS A 596 0.20 -17.07 3.41
C LYS A 596 -1.20 -17.57 3.03
N LYS A 597 -1.48 -18.85 3.25
CA LYS A 597 -2.83 -19.43 3.13
C LYS A 597 -3.36 -19.75 4.52
N VAL A 598 -4.58 -19.32 4.85
CA VAL A 598 -5.19 -19.56 6.17
C VAL A 598 -6.64 -19.98 6.06
N THR A 599 -7.03 -20.99 6.85
CA THR A 599 -8.43 -21.39 6.93
C THR A 599 -9.21 -20.34 7.71
N GLN A 600 -10.40 -19.98 7.23
CA GLN A 600 -11.20 -18.93 7.83
C GLN A 600 -11.58 -19.25 9.28
N SER A 601 -11.78 -20.53 9.61
CA SER A 601 -11.96 -21.03 10.98
C SER A 601 -10.83 -20.65 11.95
N LYS A 602 -9.57 -20.64 11.49
CA LYS A 602 -8.45 -20.22 12.36
C LYS A 602 -8.55 -18.76 12.74
N LEU A 603 -9.03 -17.90 11.85
CA LEU A 603 -9.22 -16.47 12.14
C LEU A 603 -10.44 -16.23 13.03
N LYS A 604 -11.48 -17.07 12.95
CA LYS A 604 -12.61 -17.04 13.89
C LYS A 604 -12.17 -17.40 15.31
N ASN A 605 -11.29 -18.41 15.43
CA ASN A 605 -10.83 -18.93 16.72
C ASN A 605 -9.69 -18.10 17.32
N PHE A 606 -8.83 -17.53 16.49
CA PHE A 606 -7.62 -16.81 16.89
C PHE A 606 -7.57 -15.43 16.23
N ASP A 607 -8.35 -14.48 16.74
CA ASP A 607 -8.47 -13.13 16.15
C ASP A 607 -7.13 -12.39 15.99
N TYR A 608 -6.17 -12.61 16.89
CA TYR A 608 -4.83 -12.01 16.81
C TYR A 608 -3.97 -12.56 15.64
N LEU A 609 -4.38 -13.65 15.00
CA LEU A 609 -3.68 -14.23 13.85
C LEU A 609 -3.64 -13.24 12.67
N TRP A 610 -4.62 -12.35 12.51
CA TRP A 610 -4.56 -11.27 11.51
C TRP A 610 -3.27 -10.46 11.61
N LYS A 611 -2.89 -10.08 12.83
CA LYS A 611 -1.67 -9.31 13.08
C LYS A 611 -0.40 -10.15 12.89
N ILE A 612 -0.43 -11.44 13.22
CA ILE A 612 0.71 -12.34 12.98
C ILE A 612 0.95 -12.50 11.47
N LEU A 613 -0.10 -12.67 10.67
CA LEU A 613 0.01 -12.81 9.21
C LEU A 613 0.59 -11.56 8.55
N LEU A 614 0.53 -10.40 9.20
CA LEU A 614 1.16 -9.18 8.72
C LEU A 614 2.69 -9.24 8.81
N TYR A 615 3.30 -9.61 9.93
CA TYR A 615 4.77 -9.56 10.11
C TYR A 615 5.47 -10.91 10.28
N GLY A 616 4.77 -11.94 10.75
CA GLY A 616 5.28 -13.30 10.96
C GLY A 616 4.69 -14.35 10.01
N ASN A 617 4.79 -15.61 10.40
CA ASN A 617 4.33 -16.81 9.69
C ASN A 617 3.67 -17.82 10.65
N TYR A 618 3.30 -19.01 10.17
CA TYR A 618 2.64 -20.03 10.99
C TYR A 618 3.44 -20.49 12.22
N PRO A 619 4.74 -20.77 12.09
CA PRO A 619 5.55 -21.01 13.28
C PRO A 619 5.53 -19.87 14.31
N ASP A 620 5.41 -18.61 13.90
CA ASP A 620 5.22 -17.49 14.83
C ASP A 620 3.84 -17.55 15.50
N PHE A 621 2.80 -17.96 14.76
CA PHE A 621 1.49 -18.26 15.34
C PHE A 621 1.56 -19.40 16.36
N ASP A 622 2.24 -20.49 16.05
CA ASP A 622 2.38 -21.63 16.95
C ASP A 622 3.12 -21.24 18.23
N PHE A 623 4.17 -20.42 18.11
CA PHE A 623 4.91 -19.89 19.27
C PHE A 623 4.01 -19.00 20.14
N ILE A 624 3.32 -18.01 19.56
CA ILE A 624 2.42 -17.13 20.31
C ILE A 624 1.24 -17.92 20.91
N ASN A 625 0.69 -18.89 20.18
CA ASN A 625 -0.40 -19.73 20.66
C ASN A 625 0.04 -20.60 21.85
N ARG A 626 1.24 -21.22 21.78
CA ARG A 626 1.82 -21.97 22.91
C ARG A 626 1.96 -21.09 24.14
N LEU A 627 2.52 -19.89 23.98
CA LEU A 627 2.68 -18.95 25.07
C LEU A 627 1.34 -18.56 25.70
N LYS A 628 0.30 -18.30 24.89
CA LYS A 628 -1.04 -17.96 25.37
C LYS A 628 -1.79 -19.14 26.00
N ALA A 629 -1.52 -20.37 25.57
CA ALA A 629 -2.19 -21.57 26.07
C ALA A 629 -1.59 -22.10 27.38
N ASN A 630 -0.27 -21.96 27.55
CA ASN A 630 0.46 -22.62 28.63
C ASN A 630 0.74 -21.72 29.84
N TYR A 631 0.49 -20.41 29.74
CA TYR A 631 0.81 -19.44 30.78
C TYR A 631 -0.37 -18.48 31.01
N PRO A 632 -0.63 -18.09 32.28
CA PRO A 632 -1.59 -17.03 32.57
C PRO A 632 -1.08 -15.70 32.00
N LYS A 633 -1.97 -14.74 31.77
CA LYS A 633 -1.58 -13.38 31.36
C LYS A 633 -1.21 -12.56 32.59
N ILE A 634 -0.44 -11.49 32.40
CA ILE A 634 -0.22 -10.48 33.46
C ILE A 634 -1.57 -9.99 34.00
N SER A 635 -2.53 -9.75 33.10
CA SER A 635 -3.89 -9.34 33.44
C SER A 635 -4.59 -10.32 34.37
N ASP A 636 -4.39 -11.63 34.22
CA ASP A 636 -4.98 -12.60 35.14
C ASP A 636 -4.40 -12.36 36.54
N VAL A 637 -3.08 -12.19 36.68
CA VAL A 637 -2.42 -11.92 37.98
C VAL A 637 -2.87 -10.62 38.64
N VAL A 638 -3.03 -9.54 37.87
CA VAL A 638 -3.24 -8.19 38.43
C VAL A 638 -4.71 -7.72 38.40
N TYR A 639 -5.62 -8.40 37.69
CA TYR A 639 -7.06 -8.10 37.72
C TYR A 639 -7.87 -9.15 38.50
N HIS A 640 -7.22 -10.05 39.25
CA HIS A 640 -7.93 -10.95 40.17
C HIS A 640 -8.50 -10.18 41.36
N GLY A 641 -9.82 -9.98 41.35
CA GLY A 641 -10.57 -9.32 42.44
C GLY A 641 -10.34 -7.81 42.54
N ASP A 642 -10.69 -7.22 43.68
CA ASP A 642 -10.51 -5.79 43.98
C ASP A 642 -9.12 -5.48 44.56
N ASP A 643 -8.20 -6.45 44.53
CA ASP A 643 -6.88 -6.41 45.17
C ASP A 643 -5.91 -5.42 44.53
N TYR A 644 -6.19 -4.93 43.32
CA TYR A 644 -5.32 -4.00 42.60
C TYR A 644 -6.07 -2.80 42.02
N ILE A 645 -5.45 -1.63 42.13
CA ILE A 645 -5.81 -0.41 41.41
C ILE A 645 -4.90 -0.30 40.19
N ILE A 646 -5.49 -0.45 39.00
CA ILE A 646 -4.78 -0.35 37.71
C ILE A 646 -5.37 0.78 36.89
N LYS A 647 -4.79 1.97 37.00
CA LYS A 647 -5.36 3.21 36.46
C LYS A 647 -4.29 4.16 35.95
N GLN A 648 -4.67 4.93 34.95
CA GLN A 648 -3.87 6.02 34.41
C GLN A 648 -3.82 7.20 35.37
N GLY A 649 -2.71 7.94 35.35
CA GLY A 649 -2.52 9.14 36.18
C GLY A 649 -3.39 10.33 35.78
N VAL A 650 -2.96 11.52 36.18
CA VAL A 650 -3.74 12.75 35.99
C VAL A 650 -3.70 13.26 34.55
N LYS A 651 -4.85 13.67 34.01
CA LYS A 651 -4.95 14.35 32.72
C LYS A 651 -5.25 15.82 32.97
N ARG A 652 -4.30 16.71 32.64
CA ARG A 652 -4.40 18.15 32.94
C ARG A 652 -5.66 18.81 32.36
N LYS A 653 -6.13 18.38 31.18
CA LYS A 653 -7.35 18.88 30.53
C LYS A 653 -8.15 17.72 29.94
N ASP A 654 -9.47 17.73 30.13
CA ASP A 654 -10.41 16.77 29.54
C ASP A 654 -11.76 17.45 29.29
N GLY A 655 -11.89 18.10 28.13
CA GLY A 655 -12.97 19.04 27.88
C GLY A 655 -12.99 20.17 28.92
N ASN A 656 -14.19 20.57 29.36
CA ASN A 656 -14.39 21.64 30.36
C ASN A 656 -14.42 21.13 31.81
N LYS A 657 -14.09 19.87 32.06
CA LYS A 657 -14.10 19.29 33.41
C LYS A 657 -12.98 19.91 34.27
N LYS A 658 -13.31 20.18 35.53
CA LYS A 658 -12.35 20.56 36.58
C LYS A 658 -12.61 19.71 37.82
N ILE A 659 -11.64 18.87 38.15
CA ILE A 659 -11.63 18.01 39.33
C ILE A 659 -10.57 18.57 40.28
N ASP A 660 -10.95 18.79 41.54
CA ASP A 660 -10.04 19.21 42.59
C ASP A 660 -9.04 18.08 42.93
N VAL A 661 -7.76 18.43 42.94
CA VAL A 661 -6.63 17.57 43.30
C VAL A 661 -5.66 18.31 44.22
N SER A 662 -6.17 19.25 45.02
CA SER A 662 -5.37 20.03 45.97
C SER A 662 -4.54 19.15 46.92
N SER A 663 -5.03 17.94 47.25
CA SER A 663 -4.30 16.97 48.07
C SER A 663 -3.03 16.37 47.42
N LEU A 664 -2.87 16.51 46.10
CA LEU A 664 -1.69 16.07 45.36
C LEU A 664 -0.62 17.16 45.22
N VAL A 665 -0.94 18.41 45.58
CA VAL A 665 -0.02 19.55 45.49
C VAL A 665 1.17 19.33 46.42
N GLY A 666 2.39 19.67 45.96
CA GLY A 666 3.62 19.45 46.71
C GLY A 666 4.17 18.01 46.66
N CYS A 667 3.41 17.04 46.13
CA CYS A 667 3.93 15.70 45.86
C CYS A 667 4.96 15.74 44.71
N SER A 668 5.93 14.84 44.73
CA SER A 668 6.92 14.72 43.65
C SER A 668 6.25 14.30 42.34
N PHE A 669 6.65 14.87 41.20
CA PHE A 669 6.03 14.67 39.89
C PHE A 669 7.01 14.07 38.88
N VAL A 670 6.58 12.98 38.22
CA VAL A 670 7.33 12.33 37.15
C VAL A 670 6.98 12.99 35.81
N ASP A 671 7.90 13.80 35.29
CA ASP A 671 7.77 14.48 34.00
C ASP A 671 8.40 13.65 32.86
N LEU A 672 7.53 13.09 32.02
CA LEU A 672 7.95 12.32 30.84
C LEU A 672 8.71 13.16 29.81
N ASN A 673 8.47 14.48 29.74
CA ASN A 673 9.19 15.35 28.80
C ASN A 673 10.67 15.48 29.17
N LYS A 674 10.98 15.33 30.46
CA LYS A 674 12.34 15.31 31.01
C LYS A 674 12.96 13.92 31.06
N LYS A 675 12.31 12.90 30.49
CA LYS A 675 12.75 11.49 30.51
C LYS A 675 13.02 10.96 31.93
N GLN A 676 12.25 11.42 32.92
CA GLN A 676 12.44 11.04 34.33
C GLN A 676 11.95 9.62 34.67
N LEU A 677 11.30 8.94 33.72
CA LEU A 677 10.91 7.53 33.82
C LEU A 677 11.64 6.73 32.74
N SER A 678 12.38 5.70 33.16
CA SER A 678 13.11 4.77 32.30
C SER A 678 12.97 3.33 32.84
N GLN A 679 13.39 2.32 32.07
CA GLN A 679 13.28 0.92 32.51
C GLN A 679 14.01 0.73 33.84
N PHE A 680 13.28 0.26 34.84
CA PHE A 680 13.76 -0.01 36.19
C PHE A 680 14.25 1.23 36.97
N HIS A 681 14.00 2.45 36.48
CA HIS A 681 14.52 3.65 37.14
C HIS A 681 13.63 4.88 36.97
N ILE A 682 13.38 5.54 38.11
CA ILE A 682 12.78 6.86 38.23
C ILE A 682 13.86 7.83 38.73
N SER A 683 14.00 8.98 38.07
CA SER A 683 14.98 10.00 38.44
C SER A 683 14.79 10.49 39.88
N SER A 684 15.89 10.78 40.58
CA SER A 684 15.88 11.33 41.93
C SER A 684 15.48 12.81 41.99
N ASN A 685 15.78 13.58 40.93
CA ASN A 685 15.47 15.01 40.87
C ASN A 685 14.10 15.25 40.24
N LEU A 686 13.04 15.14 41.05
CA LEU A 686 11.65 15.36 40.65
C LEU A 686 11.15 16.73 41.09
N LYS A 687 10.43 17.43 40.19
CA LYS A 687 9.72 18.67 40.54
C LYS A 687 8.52 18.35 41.42
N LYS A 688 7.94 19.37 42.06
CA LYS A 688 6.67 19.22 42.77
C LYS A 688 5.48 19.45 41.83
N TRP A 689 4.36 18.78 42.11
CA TRP A 689 3.09 19.02 41.43
C TRP A 689 2.46 20.31 41.97
N GLU A 690 2.00 21.18 41.06
CA GLU A 690 1.54 22.55 41.38
C GLU A 690 0.06 22.79 41.02
N ASN A 691 -0.57 21.91 40.24
CA ASN A 691 -1.93 22.13 39.76
C ASN A 691 -2.97 21.69 40.81
N ASN A 692 -3.77 22.62 41.31
CA ASN A 692 -4.88 22.32 42.24
C ASN A 692 -6.08 21.67 41.54
N SER A 693 -6.16 21.71 40.20
CA SER A 693 -7.23 21.06 39.44
C SER A 693 -6.76 20.41 38.14
N VAL A 694 -7.47 19.37 37.72
CA VAL A 694 -7.22 18.59 36.50
C VAL A 694 -8.52 18.27 35.76
N GLY A 695 -8.41 17.90 34.48
CA GLY A 695 -9.57 17.49 33.68
C GLY A 695 -10.03 16.07 33.98
N TYR A 696 -9.11 15.17 34.30
CA TYR A 696 -9.41 13.80 34.69
C TYR A 696 -8.38 13.26 35.69
N VAL A 697 -8.87 12.49 36.66
CA VAL A 697 -8.11 11.60 37.54
C VAL A 697 -9.07 10.49 37.96
N TYR A 698 -8.54 9.29 38.21
CA TYR A 698 -9.37 8.20 38.70
C TYR A 698 -9.93 8.53 40.10
N ARG A 699 -11.21 8.24 40.30
CA ARG A 699 -11.94 8.50 41.54
C ARG A 699 -12.75 7.27 41.93
N GLU A 700 -12.74 6.95 43.21
CA GLU A 700 -13.59 5.93 43.83
C GLU A 700 -14.64 6.62 44.69
N ASN A 701 -15.92 6.32 44.45
CA ASN A 701 -17.04 6.96 45.15
C ASN A 701 -16.98 8.51 45.12
N GLY A 702 -16.49 9.08 44.02
CA GLY A 702 -16.37 10.53 43.83
C GLY A 702 -15.09 11.17 44.42
N ILE A 703 -14.28 10.42 45.15
CA ILE A 703 -13.06 10.88 45.82
C ILE A 703 -11.83 10.44 45.03
N VAL A 704 -10.79 11.29 44.95
CA VAL A 704 -9.52 10.97 44.29
C VAL A 704 -8.87 9.78 44.97
N ALA A 705 -8.57 8.73 44.20
CA ALA A 705 -7.96 7.52 44.73
C ALA A 705 -6.45 7.73 44.96
N GLU A 706 -6.07 8.48 45.99
CA GLU A 706 -4.67 8.84 46.27
C GLU A 706 -3.73 7.66 46.50
N GLU A 707 -4.27 6.51 46.90
CA GLU A 707 -3.53 5.26 47.08
C GLU A 707 -2.74 4.89 45.81
N MET A 708 -3.26 5.20 44.62
CA MET A 708 -2.58 4.90 43.35
C MET A 708 -1.26 5.64 43.14
N PHE A 709 -1.04 6.73 43.88
CA PHE A 709 0.19 7.52 43.85
C PHE A 709 1.16 7.13 44.98
N SER A 710 0.77 6.21 45.86
CA SER A 710 1.49 5.87 47.09
C SER A 710 2.31 4.57 46.94
N PRO A 711 3.53 4.51 47.50
CA PRO A 711 4.43 3.38 47.31
C PRO A 711 4.00 2.12 48.09
N PRO A 712 4.50 0.93 47.73
CA PRO A 712 5.16 0.65 46.45
C PRO A 712 4.12 0.65 45.31
N VAL A 713 4.50 1.22 44.16
CA VAL A 713 3.65 1.25 42.96
C VAL A 713 4.49 1.00 41.71
N LEU A 714 4.03 0.12 40.83
CA LEU A 714 4.66 -0.11 39.54
C LEU A 714 4.08 0.87 38.51
N LEU A 715 4.93 1.70 37.92
CA LEU A 715 4.58 2.66 36.88
C LEU A 715 4.94 2.09 35.51
N VAL A 716 3.97 2.03 34.60
CA VAL A 716 4.14 1.53 33.23
C VAL A 716 3.77 2.63 32.23
N LYS A 717 4.69 3.02 31.37
CA LYS A 717 4.45 4.05 30.35
C LYS A 717 3.43 3.58 29.30
N GLU A 718 2.62 4.50 28.77
CA GLU A 718 1.68 4.23 27.66
C GLU A 718 2.43 3.78 26.40
N THR A 719 3.51 4.48 26.04
CA THR A 719 4.30 4.22 24.83
C THR A 719 5.46 3.26 25.10
N VAL A 720 5.78 2.41 24.12
CA VAL A 720 6.99 1.59 24.11
C VAL A 720 8.19 2.33 23.51
N LYS A 721 9.39 1.79 23.70
CA LYS A 721 10.59 2.23 23.00
C LYS A 721 10.56 1.83 21.52
N THR A 722 11.53 2.31 20.75
CA THR A 722 11.68 2.00 19.32
C THR A 722 11.95 0.51 19.04
N ASN A 723 12.50 -0.22 20.00
CA ASN A 723 12.66 -1.67 19.99
C ASN A 723 11.46 -2.42 20.60
N LEU A 724 10.34 -1.72 20.81
CA LEU A 724 9.08 -2.21 21.39
C LEU A 724 9.10 -2.65 22.86
N GLU A 725 10.24 -2.49 23.53
CA GLU A 725 10.29 -2.76 24.97
C GLU A 725 9.45 -1.70 25.71
N SER A 726 8.68 -2.14 26.70
CA SER A 726 7.98 -1.22 27.59
C SER A 726 8.96 -0.50 28.51
N VAL A 727 8.47 0.59 29.09
CA VAL A 727 9.16 1.33 30.15
C VAL A 727 8.35 1.16 31.42
N ALA A 728 8.89 0.37 32.34
CA ALA A 728 8.30 0.10 33.63
C ALA A 728 9.32 0.33 34.75
N ALA A 729 8.90 0.94 35.86
CA ALA A 729 9.74 1.14 37.05
C ALA A 729 8.88 1.17 38.32
N ILE A 730 9.46 0.72 39.43
CA ILE A 730 8.81 0.71 40.73
C ILE A 730 9.15 2.02 41.44
N SER A 731 8.14 2.65 42.04
CA SER A 731 8.34 3.81 42.89
C SER A 731 8.23 3.43 44.36
N ASP A 732 9.28 3.73 45.12
CA ASP A 732 9.36 3.55 46.57
C ASP A 732 8.97 4.84 47.33
N SER A 733 8.50 5.88 46.64
CA SER A 733 8.00 7.12 47.24
C SER A 733 6.67 7.59 46.63
N LYS A 734 5.95 8.50 47.30
CA LYS A 734 4.68 9.05 46.77
C LYS A 734 4.99 9.95 45.57
N VAL A 735 4.47 9.59 44.40
CA VAL A 735 4.73 10.30 43.13
C VAL A 735 3.47 10.51 42.30
N VAL A 736 3.32 11.71 41.75
CA VAL A 736 2.28 12.07 40.78
C VAL A 736 2.80 11.84 39.37
N PHE A 737 1.94 11.36 38.49
CA PHE A 737 2.24 11.07 37.08
C PHE A 737 1.03 11.35 36.21
N THR A 738 1.25 11.54 34.90
CA THR A 738 0.17 11.87 33.96
C THR A 738 -0.59 10.64 33.46
N ASP A 739 -1.66 10.86 32.69
CA ASP A 739 -2.43 9.84 31.98
C ASP A 739 -1.62 9.00 30.97
N LYS A 740 -0.37 9.40 30.71
CA LYS A 740 0.63 8.68 29.90
C LYS A 740 1.37 7.59 30.67
N ILE A 741 1.04 7.40 31.94
CA ILE A 741 1.57 6.35 32.81
C ILE A 741 0.37 5.64 33.46
N THR A 742 0.38 4.32 33.41
CA THR A 742 -0.55 3.44 34.12
C THR A 742 0.15 2.94 35.38
N ALA A 743 -0.46 3.17 36.54
CA ALA A 743 -0.02 2.59 37.80
C ALA A 743 -0.65 1.22 38.01
N ILE A 744 0.12 0.29 38.56
CA ILE A 744 -0.35 -0.98 39.14
C ILE A 744 -0.03 -0.91 40.63
N LYS A 745 -1.08 -0.81 41.45
CA LYS A 745 -1.00 -0.69 42.90
C LYS A 745 -1.84 -1.76 43.56
N ARG A 746 -1.20 -2.64 44.34
CA ARG A 746 -1.90 -3.59 45.21
C ARG A 746 -2.51 -2.87 46.41
N ARG A 747 -3.76 -3.19 46.76
CA ARG A 747 -4.44 -2.73 47.98
C ARG A 747 -3.95 -3.51 49.20
N ASN A 748 -3.90 -2.86 50.35
CA ASN A 748 -3.76 -3.47 51.68
C ASN A 748 -2.55 -4.43 51.88
N ASN A 749 -1.57 -4.46 50.97
CA ASN A 749 -0.39 -5.33 51.04
C ASN A 749 0.85 -4.63 50.46
N THR A 750 2.00 -4.78 51.12
CA THR A 750 3.29 -4.21 50.72
C THR A 750 4.17 -5.16 49.90
N ASP A 751 3.73 -6.40 49.66
CA ASP A 751 4.45 -7.38 48.85
C ASP A 751 4.56 -6.92 47.38
N ASP A 752 5.80 -6.63 46.97
CA ASP A 752 6.20 -6.11 45.67
C ASP A 752 6.76 -7.18 44.72
N SER A 753 6.75 -8.46 45.11
CA SER A 753 7.42 -9.56 44.40
C SER A 753 7.01 -9.64 42.92
N ASN A 754 5.71 -9.52 42.64
CA ASN A 754 5.18 -9.52 41.27
C ASN A 754 5.56 -8.28 40.46
N TYR A 755 5.85 -7.13 41.09
CA TYR A 755 6.20 -5.91 40.35
C TYR A 755 7.53 -6.07 39.61
N TYR A 756 8.51 -6.73 40.23
CA TYR A 756 9.80 -7.01 39.60
C TYR A 756 9.63 -7.94 38.40
N SER A 757 8.85 -9.00 38.55
CA SER A 757 8.54 -9.92 37.46
C SER A 757 7.81 -9.21 36.31
N ILE A 758 6.75 -8.44 36.59
CA ILE A 758 6.01 -7.69 35.57
C ILE A 758 6.91 -6.66 34.87
N ALA A 759 7.71 -5.90 35.62
CA ALA A 759 8.62 -4.92 35.05
C ALA A 759 9.68 -5.56 34.13
N ALA A 760 10.24 -6.71 34.53
CA ALA A 760 11.19 -7.47 33.73
C ALA A 760 10.55 -8.00 32.44
N LEU A 761 9.40 -8.66 32.56
CA LEU A 761 8.65 -9.23 31.44
C LEU A 761 8.33 -8.15 30.40
N LEU A 762 7.74 -7.03 30.82
CA LEU A 762 7.36 -5.93 29.93
C LEU A 762 8.58 -5.23 29.28
N SER A 763 9.77 -5.34 29.87
CA SER A 763 11.00 -4.74 29.34
C SER A 763 11.85 -5.70 28.50
N SER A 764 11.41 -6.95 28.31
CA SER A 764 12.17 -8.02 27.67
C SER A 764 12.08 -8.03 26.14
N LYS A 765 13.06 -8.68 25.49
CA LYS A 765 13.00 -8.97 24.05
C LYS A 765 11.81 -9.85 23.69
N LEU A 766 11.44 -10.80 24.54
CA LEU A 766 10.28 -11.68 24.31
C LEU A 766 8.97 -10.88 24.28
N PHE A 767 8.84 -9.85 25.13
CA PHE A 767 7.72 -8.92 25.07
C PHE A 767 7.70 -8.12 23.77
N SER A 768 8.86 -7.61 23.33
CA SER A 768 8.97 -6.93 22.03
C SER A 768 8.54 -7.83 20.86
N TYR A 769 8.94 -9.10 20.87
CA TYR A 769 8.47 -10.10 19.90
C TYR A 769 6.95 -10.27 19.96
N PHE A 770 6.39 -10.50 21.15
CA PHE A 770 4.95 -10.67 21.33
C PHE A 770 4.16 -9.47 20.80
N ILE A 771 4.56 -8.25 21.14
CA ILE A 771 3.90 -7.02 20.65
C ILE A 771 4.07 -6.80 19.15
N ALA A 772 5.22 -7.14 18.57
CA ALA A 772 5.38 -7.11 17.12
C ALA A 772 4.35 -8.01 16.42
N GLN A 773 4.01 -9.14 17.04
CA GLN A 773 3.10 -10.16 16.51
C GLN A 773 1.62 -9.95 16.89
N THR A 774 1.29 -9.21 17.96
CA THR A 774 -0.11 -9.07 18.43
C THR A 774 -0.60 -7.64 18.57
N GLY A 775 0.28 -6.63 18.51
CA GLY A 775 -0.09 -5.23 18.71
C GLY A 775 -0.96 -4.66 17.58
N SER A 776 -2.14 -4.16 17.91
CA SER A 776 -3.13 -3.62 16.98
C SER A 776 -2.75 -2.27 16.38
N THR A 777 -1.86 -1.51 17.01
CA THR A 777 -1.44 -0.16 16.56
C THR A 777 0.04 -0.10 16.21
N THR A 778 0.85 -0.82 16.99
CA THR A 778 2.31 -0.86 16.88
C THR A 778 2.76 -1.38 15.51
N GLY A 779 3.66 -0.63 14.88
CA GLY A 779 4.17 -0.93 13.54
C GLY A 779 3.15 -0.79 12.40
N ILE A 780 1.93 -0.32 12.69
CA ILE A 780 0.85 -0.20 11.72
C ILE A 780 0.47 1.26 11.48
N MET A 781 0.07 1.97 12.54
CA MET A 781 -0.46 3.34 12.43
C MET A 781 0.38 4.32 13.26
N ILE A 782 0.68 3.94 14.50
CA ILE A 782 1.56 4.70 15.40
C ILE A 782 2.60 3.72 15.92
N GLU A 783 3.86 3.99 15.58
CA GLU A 783 4.96 3.05 15.76
C GLU A 783 5.15 2.62 17.23
N GLN A 784 4.96 3.53 18.19
CA GLN A 784 5.28 3.31 19.62
C GLN A 784 4.06 3.24 20.55
N GLN A 785 2.83 3.32 20.04
CA GLN A 785 1.64 3.27 20.88
C GLN A 785 1.16 1.82 21.04
N ILE A 786 0.79 1.47 22.26
CA ILE A 786 0.22 0.18 22.64
C ILE A 786 -0.89 0.41 23.68
N HIS A 787 -1.93 -0.42 23.65
CA HIS A 787 -2.98 -0.37 24.66
C HIS A 787 -2.64 -1.22 25.89
N ASP A 788 -3.11 -0.82 27.08
CA ASP A 788 -2.85 -1.56 28.32
C ASP A 788 -3.36 -3.02 28.25
N ILE A 789 -4.49 -3.27 27.61
CA ILE A 789 -5.01 -4.62 27.40
C ILE A 789 -4.06 -5.51 26.59
N GLU A 790 -3.25 -4.93 25.70
CA GLU A 790 -2.25 -5.66 24.92
C GLU A 790 -0.98 -5.88 25.75
N LYS A 791 -0.53 -4.85 26.50
CA LYS A 791 0.62 -4.97 27.42
C LYS A 791 0.39 -6.05 28.48
N PHE A 792 -0.75 -5.97 29.15
CA PHE A 792 -1.12 -6.92 30.22
C PHE A 792 -1.71 -8.22 29.67
N GLY A 793 -1.91 -8.32 28.35
CA GLY A 793 -2.20 -9.57 27.66
C GLY A 793 -0.96 -10.46 27.44
N PHE A 794 0.24 -9.98 27.79
CA PHE A 794 1.47 -10.75 27.75
C PHE A 794 1.47 -11.88 28.79
N PRO A 795 1.99 -13.06 28.47
CA PRO A 795 2.17 -14.16 29.42
C PRO A 795 2.97 -13.79 30.67
N PHE A 796 2.57 -14.33 31.81
CA PHE A 796 3.22 -14.14 33.10
C PHE A 796 3.95 -15.41 33.55
N VAL A 797 5.17 -15.22 34.04
CA VAL A 797 5.95 -16.23 34.75
C VAL A 797 6.73 -15.55 35.86
N GLU A 798 6.78 -16.17 37.03
CA GLU A 798 7.56 -15.66 38.16
C GLU A 798 8.94 -16.33 38.22
N SER A 799 9.98 -15.56 38.52
CA SER A 799 11.31 -16.10 38.79
C SER A 799 12.00 -15.33 39.91
N LYS A 800 12.38 -16.05 40.97
CA LYS A 800 13.12 -15.49 42.13
C LYS A 800 14.48 -14.87 41.74
N LYS A 801 15.01 -15.20 40.55
CA LYS A 801 16.28 -14.66 40.03
C LYS A 801 16.15 -13.23 39.46
N ILE A 802 14.93 -12.75 39.19
CA ILE A 802 14.69 -11.44 38.56
C ILE A 802 14.94 -10.28 39.53
N LYS A 803 14.34 -10.33 40.73
CA LYS A 803 14.40 -9.23 41.70
C LYS A 803 15.84 -8.80 42.07
N PRO A 804 16.79 -9.72 42.36
CA PRO A 804 18.17 -9.34 42.65
C PRO A 804 18.88 -8.59 41.50
N LEU A 805 18.60 -8.98 40.25
CA LEU A 805 19.18 -8.33 39.07
C LEU A 805 18.61 -6.93 38.85
N ILE A 806 17.30 -6.75 38.99
CA ILE A 806 16.69 -5.41 38.92
C ILE A 806 17.23 -4.51 40.03
N LYS A 807 17.35 -5.00 41.26
CA LYS A 807 17.96 -4.24 42.37
C LYS A 807 19.40 -3.82 42.07
N SER A 808 20.17 -4.68 41.40
CA SER A 808 21.53 -4.36 40.94
C SER A 808 21.53 -3.25 39.88
N ILE A 809 20.57 -3.28 38.95
CA ILE A 809 20.37 -2.22 37.94
C ILE A 809 19.95 -0.89 38.62
N GLU A 810 19.00 -0.94 39.55
CA GLU A 810 18.54 0.22 40.34
C GLU A 810 19.71 0.88 41.08
N SER A 811 20.63 0.09 41.65
CA SER A 811 21.82 0.59 42.34
C SER A 811 22.75 1.36 41.40
N LEU A 812 23.03 0.83 40.21
CA LEU A 812 23.87 1.52 39.21
C LEU A 812 23.25 2.83 38.72
N TYR A 813 21.92 2.91 38.69
CA TYR A 813 21.24 4.16 38.33
C TYR A 813 21.33 5.24 39.40
N LYS A 814 21.62 4.89 40.66
CA LYS A 814 21.87 5.84 41.76
C LYS A 814 23.26 6.48 41.70
N GLU A 815 24.20 5.89 40.96
CA GLU A 815 25.52 6.47 40.72
C GLU A 815 25.43 7.70 39.81
N ASP A 816 26.41 8.60 39.94
CA ASP A 816 26.54 9.77 39.06
C ASP A 816 26.60 9.36 37.60
N ILE A 817 25.97 10.16 36.73
CA ILE A 817 25.83 9.85 35.28
C ILE A 817 27.21 9.63 34.63
N LEU A 818 28.25 10.34 35.09
CA LEU A 818 29.63 10.22 34.59
C LEU A 818 30.35 8.95 35.06
N LEU A 819 29.93 8.38 36.20
CA LEU A 819 30.52 7.18 36.81
C LEU A 819 29.72 5.91 36.49
N ARG A 820 28.49 6.06 36.00
CA ARG A 820 27.57 4.96 35.70
C ARG A 820 28.12 4.00 34.65
N ASP A 821 28.29 2.74 35.04
CA ASP A 821 28.66 1.66 34.13
C ASP A 821 27.47 1.17 33.28
N ASN A 822 27.24 1.86 32.17
CA ASN A 822 26.19 1.50 31.22
C ASN A 822 26.41 0.13 30.55
N LYS A 823 27.65 -0.37 30.49
CA LYS A 823 27.94 -1.70 29.94
C LYS A 823 27.42 -2.77 30.89
N LYS A 824 27.68 -2.63 32.18
CA LYS A 824 27.18 -3.54 33.23
C LYS A 824 25.65 -3.55 33.33
N ILE A 825 25.00 -2.39 33.16
CA ILE A 825 23.53 -2.34 33.07
C ILE A 825 23.02 -3.19 31.90
N ASN A 826 23.64 -3.08 30.72
CA ASN A 826 23.27 -3.88 29.55
C ASN A 826 23.55 -5.37 29.77
N ASP A 827 24.64 -5.73 30.44
CA ASP A 827 24.95 -7.12 30.80
C ASP A 827 23.88 -7.71 31.73
N TYR A 828 23.40 -6.96 32.72
CA TYR A 828 22.29 -7.39 33.57
C TYR A 828 20.98 -7.51 32.80
N LYS A 829 20.69 -6.62 31.86
CA LYS A 829 19.51 -6.74 30.99
C LYS A 829 19.56 -7.99 30.10
N ASN A 830 20.73 -8.29 29.51
CA ASN A 830 20.91 -9.51 28.73
C ASN A 830 20.72 -10.77 29.58
N LYS A 831 21.22 -10.78 30.83
CA LYS A 831 20.97 -11.86 31.79
C LYS A 831 19.49 -11.99 32.16
N LEU A 832 18.78 -10.87 32.31
CA LEU A 832 17.33 -10.87 32.54
C LEU A 832 16.57 -11.48 31.35
N ASP A 833 16.90 -11.11 30.12
CA ASP A 833 16.32 -11.73 28.92
C ASP A 833 16.54 -13.24 28.93
N GLN A 834 17.77 -13.72 29.20
CA GLN A 834 18.06 -15.15 29.24
C GLN A 834 17.24 -15.89 30.31
N ILE A 835 17.10 -15.31 31.51
CA ILE A 835 16.27 -15.89 32.57
C ILE A 835 14.80 -15.97 32.13
N ILE A 836 14.29 -14.95 31.43
CA ILE A 836 12.92 -14.92 30.94
C ILE A 836 12.73 -16.00 29.86
N GLU A 837 13.64 -16.09 28.90
CA GLU A 837 13.62 -17.12 27.84
C GLU A 837 13.62 -18.54 28.43
N ASP A 838 14.47 -18.79 29.42
CA ASP A 838 14.54 -20.07 30.12
C ASP A 838 13.25 -20.35 30.92
N SER A 839 12.67 -19.32 31.56
CA SER A 839 11.43 -19.45 32.34
C SER A 839 10.22 -19.80 31.47
N PHE A 840 10.20 -19.37 30.21
CA PHE A 840 9.18 -19.76 29.21
C PHE A 840 9.53 -21.03 28.42
N GLY A 841 10.66 -21.67 28.74
CA GLY A 841 11.14 -22.89 28.09
C GLY A 841 11.30 -22.73 26.58
N LEU A 842 11.87 -21.59 26.12
CA LEU A 842 12.06 -21.36 24.69
C LEU A 842 13.01 -22.40 24.09
N SER A 843 12.53 -23.07 23.05
CA SER A 843 13.36 -23.93 22.20
C SER A 843 14.37 -23.11 21.40
N GLU A 844 15.44 -23.76 20.93
CA GLU A 844 16.45 -23.10 20.09
C GLU A 844 15.85 -22.49 18.81
N ILE A 845 14.84 -23.14 18.22
CA ILE A 845 14.14 -22.60 17.04
C ILE A 845 13.36 -21.34 17.39
N GLU A 846 12.70 -21.29 18.56
CA GLU A 846 11.99 -20.09 19.02
C GLU A 846 12.94 -18.94 19.34
N LYS A 847 14.11 -19.22 19.95
CA LYS A 847 15.16 -18.22 20.19
C LYS A 847 15.68 -17.64 18.88
N ILE A 848 15.90 -18.47 17.85
CA ILE A 848 16.30 -18.02 16.50
C ILE A 848 15.22 -17.11 15.87
N ARG A 849 13.93 -17.38 16.10
CA ARG A 849 12.82 -16.54 15.60
C ARG A 849 12.69 -15.22 16.34
N LEU A 850 12.85 -15.28 17.67
CA LEU A 850 12.93 -14.11 18.53
C LEU A 850 14.04 -13.19 18.02
N ASP A 851 15.25 -13.73 17.86
CA ASP A 851 16.41 -12.98 17.35
C ASP A 851 16.13 -12.33 15.98
N TYR A 852 15.59 -13.10 15.03
CA TYR A 852 15.25 -12.58 13.70
C TYR A 852 14.28 -11.40 13.77
N THR A 853 13.28 -11.49 14.63
CA THR A 853 12.27 -10.45 14.79
C THR A 853 12.86 -9.19 15.40
N ILE A 854 13.68 -9.32 16.45
CA ILE A 854 14.35 -8.20 17.12
C ILE A 854 15.33 -7.49 16.19
N ASN A 855 16.12 -8.24 15.41
CA ASN A 855 17.22 -7.70 14.63
C ASN A 855 16.83 -7.26 13.21
N PHE A 856 15.76 -7.81 12.64
CA PHE A 856 15.36 -7.50 11.26
C PHE A 856 13.91 -7.00 11.15
N VAL A 857 12.93 -7.72 11.72
CA VAL A 857 11.51 -7.38 11.54
C VAL A 857 11.16 -6.05 12.21
N ILE A 858 11.46 -5.89 13.50
CA ILE A 858 11.16 -4.67 14.27
C ILE A 858 11.88 -3.44 13.67
N PRO A 859 13.19 -3.48 13.35
CA PRO A 859 13.87 -2.33 12.75
C PRO A 859 13.26 -1.88 11.42
N VAL A 860 12.87 -2.82 10.55
CA VAL A 860 12.21 -2.52 9.27
C VAL A 860 10.80 -1.98 9.50
N MET A 861 10.02 -2.65 10.37
CA MET A 861 8.66 -2.24 10.74
C MET A 861 8.63 -0.81 11.30
N MET A 862 9.60 -0.46 12.15
CA MET A 862 9.68 0.83 12.83
C MET A 862 10.45 1.89 12.03
N ARG A 863 11.06 1.53 10.90
CA ARG A 863 11.97 2.37 10.09
C ARG A 863 13.04 3.09 10.93
N LEU A 864 13.64 2.38 11.89
CA LEU A 864 14.62 2.95 12.81
C LEU A 864 15.83 3.55 12.07
N LYS A 865 16.50 4.57 12.63
CA LYS A 865 17.71 5.13 12.00
C LYS A 865 18.73 4.00 11.76
N GLY A 866 19.06 3.76 10.49
CA GLY A 866 19.92 2.65 10.09
C GLY A 866 19.21 1.32 9.80
N TYR A 867 17.88 1.26 9.75
CA TYR A 867 17.12 0.06 9.32
C TYR A 867 17.54 -0.42 7.93
N LYS A 868 18.05 0.50 7.09
CA LYS A 868 18.69 0.18 5.80
C LYS A 868 19.84 -0.85 5.94
N LYS A 869 20.47 -0.97 7.12
CA LYS A 869 21.47 -2.01 7.42
C LYS A 869 20.89 -3.43 7.41
N ALA A 870 19.58 -3.61 7.62
CA ALA A 870 18.91 -4.90 7.45
C ALA A 870 18.92 -5.38 5.98
N PHE A 871 19.03 -4.43 5.03
CA PHE A 871 19.26 -4.67 3.60
C PHE A 871 20.76 -4.65 3.25
N GLY A 872 21.64 -4.64 4.25
CA GLY A 872 23.08 -4.67 4.06
C GLY A 872 23.53 -6.00 3.48
N LYS A 873 24.70 -5.99 2.84
CA LYS A 873 25.30 -7.14 2.18
C LYS A 873 25.94 -8.10 3.18
N LEU A 874 25.90 -9.39 2.87
CA LEU A 874 26.73 -10.40 3.51
C LEU A 874 28.08 -10.46 2.81
N GLU A 875 29.12 -10.65 3.61
CA GLU A 875 30.44 -11.00 3.11
C GLU A 875 30.45 -12.44 2.62
N LYS A 876 31.32 -12.72 1.62
CA LYS A 876 31.37 -14.01 0.90
C LYS A 876 31.39 -15.20 1.83
N GLU A 877 32.19 -15.16 2.89
CA GLU A 877 32.35 -16.27 3.84
C GLU A 877 31.78 -15.99 5.24
N SER A 878 30.79 -15.10 5.32
CA SER A 878 30.10 -14.76 6.56
C SER A 878 29.58 -15.99 7.32
N GLN A 879 29.60 -15.90 8.66
CA GLN A 879 29.09 -16.96 9.52
C GLN A 879 27.59 -17.19 9.30
N ASP A 880 26.80 -16.14 9.14
CA ASP A 880 25.36 -16.23 8.86
C ASP A 880 25.05 -17.14 7.67
N LEU A 881 25.85 -17.04 6.60
CA LEU A 881 25.67 -17.84 5.39
C LEU A 881 26.10 -19.30 5.60
N LYS A 882 27.19 -19.53 6.34
CA LYS A 882 27.64 -20.89 6.70
C LYS A 882 26.59 -21.60 7.56
N ASP A 883 26.10 -20.90 8.57
CA ASP A 883 25.04 -21.33 9.48
C ASP A 883 23.74 -21.68 8.74
N TYR A 884 23.34 -20.85 7.77
CA TYR A 884 22.20 -21.13 6.90
C TYR A 884 22.37 -22.44 6.14
N ILE A 885 23.53 -22.64 5.51
CA ILE A 885 23.84 -23.82 4.69
C ILE A 885 23.89 -25.09 5.56
N GLU A 886 24.49 -24.97 6.75
CA GLU A 886 24.67 -26.10 7.67
C GLU A 886 23.34 -26.74 8.07
N LEU A 887 22.27 -25.96 8.25
CA LEU A 887 20.93 -26.48 8.54
C LEU A 887 20.41 -27.44 7.45
N PHE A 888 20.67 -27.10 6.18
CA PHE A 888 20.34 -27.97 5.05
C PHE A 888 21.19 -29.24 5.06
N LEU A 889 22.51 -29.09 5.25
CA LEU A 889 23.43 -30.22 5.28
C LEU A 889 23.08 -31.21 6.39
N ILE A 890 22.83 -30.73 7.62
CA ILE A 890 22.43 -31.57 8.77
C ILE A 890 21.15 -32.33 8.44
N ARG A 891 20.11 -31.62 7.96
CA ARG A 891 18.80 -32.22 7.69
C ARG A 891 18.87 -33.29 6.61
N PHE A 892 19.47 -32.98 5.47
CA PHE A 892 19.45 -33.86 4.31
C PHE A 892 20.51 -34.96 4.36
N ASN A 893 21.74 -34.68 4.85
CA ASN A 893 22.78 -35.72 4.93
C ASN A 893 22.42 -36.82 5.92
N SER A 894 21.63 -36.54 6.97
CA SER A 894 21.09 -37.58 7.84
C SER A 894 20.27 -38.64 7.07
N SER A 895 19.62 -38.23 5.98
CA SER A 895 18.77 -39.10 5.14
C SER A 895 19.55 -39.74 4.00
N PHE A 896 20.36 -38.95 3.27
CA PHE A 896 21.10 -39.44 2.09
C PHE A 896 22.25 -40.40 2.41
N LYS A 897 22.82 -40.34 3.62
CA LYS A 897 23.86 -41.29 4.07
C LYS A 897 23.41 -42.75 3.97
N LYS A 898 22.10 -43.02 4.10
CA LYS A 898 21.52 -44.37 3.94
C LYS A 898 21.70 -44.94 2.52
N ASN A 899 21.87 -44.07 1.53
CA ASN A 899 22.03 -44.42 0.11
C ASN A 899 23.48 -44.22 -0.37
N ASN A 900 24.47 -44.20 0.54
CA ASN A 900 25.88 -43.93 0.25
C ASN A 900 26.13 -42.59 -0.50
N GLN A 901 25.27 -41.60 -0.23
CA GLN A 901 25.35 -40.26 -0.81
C GLN A 901 25.38 -39.18 0.28
N LYS A 902 25.85 -37.99 -0.08
CA LYS A 902 25.75 -36.77 0.72
C LYS A 902 25.50 -35.58 -0.20
N ILE A 903 24.85 -34.55 0.31
CA ILE A 903 24.80 -33.24 -0.32
C ILE A 903 25.99 -32.39 0.13
N ILE A 904 26.53 -31.63 -0.81
CA ILE A 904 27.46 -30.51 -0.60
C ILE A 904 26.83 -29.23 -1.14
N SER A 905 27.28 -28.07 -0.70
CA SER A 905 26.84 -26.77 -1.21
C SER A 905 27.96 -26.11 -2.02
N GLU A 906 27.61 -25.63 -3.20
CA GLU A 906 28.39 -24.66 -3.98
C GLU A 906 27.77 -23.28 -3.79
N VAL A 907 28.59 -22.30 -3.41
CA VAL A 907 28.18 -20.94 -3.10
C VAL A 907 28.74 -20.00 -4.14
N HIS A 908 27.85 -19.44 -4.95
CA HIS A 908 28.15 -18.35 -5.85
C HIS A 908 27.75 -17.04 -5.19
N HIS A 909 28.74 -16.22 -4.84
CA HIS A 909 28.52 -14.96 -4.13
C HIS A 909 28.92 -13.79 -5.00
N THR A 910 28.04 -12.79 -5.06
CA THR A 910 28.34 -11.49 -5.62
C THR A 910 27.88 -10.39 -4.68
N ASN A 911 28.23 -9.15 -5.02
CA ASN A 911 27.78 -7.97 -4.27
C ASN A 911 26.24 -7.78 -4.30
N GLN A 912 25.50 -8.55 -5.10
CA GLN A 912 24.05 -8.38 -5.31
C GLN A 912 23.26 -9.64 -5.05
N LEU A 913 23.80 -10.82 -5.38
CA LEU A 913 23.11 -12.10 -5.26
C LEU A 913 23.98 -13.10 -4.51
N VAL A 914 23.31 -14.04 -3.85
CA VAL A 914 23.93 -15.26 -3.35
C VAL A 914 23.14 -16.43 -3.91
N GLY A 915 23.84 -17.32 -4.60
CA GLY A 915 23.30 -18.57 -5.12
C GLY A 915 23.91 -19.76 -4.39
N LEU A 916 23.05 -20.57 -3.78
CA LEU A 916 23.38 -21.84 -3.16
C LEU A 916 22.93 -22.98 -4.06
N PHE A 917 23.86 -23.84 -4.47
CA PHE A 917 23.58 -25.02 -5.28
C PHE A 917 23.97 -26.25 -4.47
N PHE A 918 22.97 -26.99 -4.00
CA PHE A 918 23.14 -28.21 -3.25
C PHE A 918 23.23 -29.38 -4.21
N LYS A 919 24.38 -30.05 -4.26
CA LYS A 919 24.66 -31.17 -5.18
C LYS A 919 24.82 -32.48 -4.42
N LEU A 920 24.18 -33.53 -4.91
CA LEU A 920 24.39 -34.91 -4.46
C LEU A 920 25.75 -35.42 -4.97
N VAL A 921 26.53 -35.96 -4.06
CA VAL A 921 27.82 -36.61 -4.35
C VAL A 921 27.92 -37.94 -3.60
N PRO A 922 28.71 -38.89 -4.10
CA PRO A 922 29.05 -40.10 -3.36
C PRO A 922 29.67 -39.80 -1.99
N LEU A 923 29.37 -40.62 -0.97
CA LEU A 923 29.81 -40.39 0.41
C LEU A 923 31.34 -40.39 0.56
N ASP A 924 32.00 -41.28 -0.19
CA ASP A 924 33.44 -41.49 -0.30
C ASP A 924 34.18 -40.37 -1.03
N LYS A 925 33.47 -39.53 -1.80
CA LYS A 925 34.07 -38.39 -2.50
C LYS A 925 34.65 -37.37 -1.49
N GLN A 926 35.96 -37.15 -1.52
CA GLN A 926 36.64 -36.17 -0.66
C GLN A 926 36.47 -34.74 -1.20
N VAL A 927 35.38 -34.08 -0.79
CA VAL A 927 35.08 -32.67 -1.12
C VAL A 927 34.60 -31.96 0.14
N LYS A 928 34.95 -30.67 0.29
CA LYS A 928 34.41 -29.84 1.38
C LYS A 928 32.89 -29.75 1.26
N SER A 929 32.21 -29.73 2.41
CA SER A 929 30.74 -29.63 2.45
C SER A 929 30.21 -28.29 1.94
N ILE A 930 31.02 -27.22 2.03
CA ILE A 930 30.71 -25.87 1.54
C ILE A 930 31.88 -25.40 0.68
N ASN A 931 31.60 -25.05 -0.58
CA ASN A 931 32.61 -24.59 -1.55
C ASN A 931 32.20 -23.22 -2.09
N PHE A 932 33.04 -22.20 -1.88
CA PHE A 932 32.81 -20.86 -2.43
C PHE A 932 33.47 -20.71 -3.80
N ILE A 933 32.69 -20.38 -4.83
CA ILE A 933 33.15 -20.32 -6.22
C ILE A 933 33.37 -18.86 -6.64
N GLU A 934 34.50 -18.57 -7.29
CA GLU A 934 34.71 -17.27 -7.94
C GLU A 934 33.78 -17.12 -9.15
N THR A 935 32.87 -16.16 -9.04
CA THR A 935 31.79 -16.01 -10.01
C THR A 935 31.56 -14.53 -10.28
N ASP A 936 31.56 -14.15 -11.55
CA ASP A 936 31.05 -12.86 -12.00
C ASP A 936 29.51 -12.95 -12.15
N ASN A 937 28.82 -11.82 -12.01
CA ASN A 937 27.37 -11.69 -12.16
C ASN A 937 26.83 -12.38 -13.42
N ASN A 938 27.52 -12.28 -14.55
CA ASN A 938 27.15 -12.89 -15.83
C ASN A 938 27.20 -14.42 -15.79
N LYS A 939 28.10 -15.02 -15.00
CA LYS A 939 28.18 -16.49 -14.85
C LYS A 939 27.02 -17.04 -14.03
N ILE A 940 26.57 -16.34 -12.98
CA ILE A 940 25.37 -16.73 -12.21
C ILE A 940 24.14 -16.66 -13.11
N LEU A 941 23.98 -15.57 -13.87
CA LEU A 941 22.86 -15.38 -14.78
C LEU A 941 22.87 -16.42 -15.91
N LYS A 942 24.00 -16.66 -16.58
CA LYS A 942 24.14 -17.71 -17.59
C LYS A 942 23.86 -19.11 -17.03
N GLY A 943 24.32 -19.35 -15.80
CA GLY A 943 24.02 -20.59 -15.07
C GLY A 943 22.52 -20.76 -14.81
N LEU A 944 21.78 -19.66 -14.55
CA LEU A 944 20.34 -19.67 -14.31
C LEU A 944 19.51 -19.77 -15.59
N THR A 945 19.90 -19.09 -16.67
CA THR A 945 19.21 -19.20 -17.98
C THR A 945 19.33 -20.61 -18.57
N ASN A 946 20.45 -21.29 -18.35
CA ASN A 946 20.63 -22.69 -18.75
C ASN A 946 19.75 -23.68 -17.97
N LEU A 947 19.05 -23.27 -16.91
CA LEU A 947 18.20 -24.14 -16.06
C LEU A 947 16.74 -24.26 -16.52
N GLY A 948 16.39 -23.64 -17.65
CA GLY A 948 15.19 -23.97 -18.44
C GLY A 948 13.85 -23.96 -17.69
N ASN A 949 13.21 -22.77 -17.57
CA ASN A 949 11.77 -22.55 -17.79
C ASN A 949 11.34 -21.12 -17.38
N GLU A 950 10.47 -20.52 -18.20
CA GLU A 950 9.86 -19.18 -18.10
C GLU A 950 10.83 -17.99 -18.13
N ARG A 951 10.30 -16.80 -18.45
CA ARG A 951 11.02 -15.52 -18.36
C ARG A 951 11.51 -15.33 -16.92
N ILE A 952 12.74 -15.79 -16.66
CA ILE A 952 13.43 -15.69 -15.36
C ILE A 952 13.39 -14.24 -14.86
N THR A 953 13.32 -13.27 -15.77
CA THR A 953 13.18 -11.84 -15.54
C THR A 953 12.00 -11.49 -14.64
N ASP A 954 10.81 -11.99 -14.97
CA ASP A 954 9.57 -11.67 -14.25
C ASP A 954 9.62 -12.29 -12.87
N ARG A 955 10.15 -13.52 -12.78
CA ARG A 955 10.33 -14.21 -11.50
C ARG A 955 11.36 -13.54 -10.61
N LEU A 956 12.57 -13.21 -11.08
CA LEU A 956 13.64 -12.59 -10.26
C LEU A 956 13.27 -11.18 -9.77
N PHE A 957 12.49 -10.46 -10.58
CA PHE A 957 12.03 -9.10 -10.29
C PHE A 957 10.81 -9.06 -9.37
N ILE A 958 9.78 -9.88 -9.65
CA ILE A 958 8.55 -9.96 -8.84
C ILE A 958 8.80 -10.77 -7.56
N GLN A 959 9.53 -11.89 -7.68
CA GLN A 959 9.97 -12.76 -6.58
C GLN A 959 11.49 -12.62 -6.38
N LYS A 960 11.87 -11.96 -5.28
CA LYS A 960 13.27 -11.82 -4.85
C LYS A 960 13.94 -13.16 -4.46
N ASP A 961 13.39 -14.32 -4.81
CA ASP A 961 14.00 -15.61 -4.54
C ASP A 961 13.66 -16.63 -5.63
N ILE A 962 14.69 -17.17 -6.27
CA ILE A 962 14.56 -18.26 -7.25
C ILE A 962 15.00 -19.56 -6.59
N ARG A 963 14.18 -20.60 -6.74
CA ARG A 963 14.43 -21.94 -6.21
C ARG A 963 14.08 -22.97 -7.25
N GLY A 964 14.78 -24.11 -7.24
CA GLY A 964 14.45 -25.19 -8.14
C GLY A 964 15.18 -26.48 -7.81
N PHE A 965 14.77 -27.54 -8.49
CA PHE A 965 15.37 -28.87 -8.40
C PHE A 965 16.09 -29.19 -9.71
N GLN A 966 17.19 -29.92 -9.59
CA GLN A 966 17.94 -30.50 -10.70
C GLN A 966 18.00 -32.01 -10.50
N LYS A 967 18.40 -32.75 -11.54
CA LYS A 967 18.54 -34.21 -11.48
C LYS A 967 19.39 -34.67 -10.29
N ASP A 968 20.47 -33.93 -10.01
CA ASP A 968 21.47 -34.28 -9.00
C ASP A 968 21.51 -33.27 -7.84
N GLY A 969 20.42 -32.53 -7.58
CA GLY A 969 20.45 -31.50 -6.54
C GLY A 969 19.29 -30.53 -6.52
N PHE A 970 19.47 -29.42 -5.80
CA PHE A 970 18.53 -28.30 -5.76
C PHE A 970 19.27 -26.99 -5.49
N TYR A 971 18.63 -25.86 -5.75
CA TYR A 971 19.27 -24.56 -5.63
C TYR A 971 18.36 -23.47 -5.05
N ILE A 972 18.98 -22.46 -4.46
CA ILE A 972 18.36 -21.27 -3.88
C ILE A 972 19.19 -20.06 -4.29
N VAL A 973 18.59 -19.11 -5.01
CA VAL A 973 19.21 -17.84 -5.36
C VAL A 973 18.38 -16.69 -4.81
N LYS A 974 19.00 -15.79 -4.05
CA LYS A 974 18.34 -14.61 -3.48
C LYS A 974 19.27 -13.39 -3.51
N PRO A 975 18.74 -12.16 -3.35
CA PRO A 975 19.52 -10.98 -3.05
C PRO A 975 20.47 -11.19 -1.88
N ASN A 976 21.66 -10.61 -2.01
CA ASN A 976 22.66 -10.52 -0.96
C ASN A 976 22.23 -9.48 0.10
N GLU A 977 21.14 -9.78 0.81
CA GLU A 977 20.58 -8.98 1.91
C GLU A 977 20.62 -9.83 3.19
N LYS A 978 21.28 -9.35 4.27
CA LYS A 978 21.43 -10.10 5.55
C LYS A 978 20.13 -10.74 6.05
N ARG A 979 19.01 -10.01 5.98
CA ARG A 979 17.69 -10.50 6.43
C ARG A 979 17.17 -11.75 5.71
N LEU A 980 17.69 -12.09 4.53
CA LEU A 980 17.22 -13.23 3.70
C LEU A 980 18.01 -14.52 3.91
N TRP A 981 19.12 -14.43 4.64
CA TRP A 981 20.05 -15.53 4.90
C TRP A 981 20.23 -15.81 6.39
N HIS A 982 19.33 -15.29 7.23
CA HIS A 982 19.29 -15.61 8.65
C HIS A 982 18.81 -17.05 8.90
N LYS A 983 19.26 -17.70 10.00
CA LYS A 983 18.84 -19.06 10.39
C LYS A 983 17.32 -19.26 10.43
N ALA A 984 16.58 -18.26 10.89
CA ALA A 984 15.11 -18.31 10.93
C ALA A 984 14.50 -18.48 9.53
N ILE A 985 15.09 -17.84 8.52
CA ILE A 985 14.68 -17.97 7.12
C ILE A 985 15.13 -19.32 6.56
N ALA A 986 16.34 -19.78 6.90
CA ALA A 986 16.82 -21.12 6.53
C ALA A 986 15.83 -22.22 6.94
N HIS A 987 15.25 -22.15 8.15
CA HIS A 987 14.23 -23.11 8.59
C HIS A 987 12.94 -23.08 7.76
N LEU A 988 12.48 -21.88 7.36
CA LEU A 988 11.30 -21.76 6.49
C LEU A 988 11.57 -22.41 5.13
N ASP A 989 12.74 -22.14 4.57
CA ASP A 989 13.13 -22.66 3.26
C ASP A 989 13.37 -24.17 3.32
N LEU A 990 14.02 -24.65 4.38
CA LEU A 990 14.25 -26.06 4.60
C LEU A 990 12.94 -26.86 4.69
N ASN A 991 11.94 -26.32 5.41
CA ASN A 991 10.63 -26.95 5.54
C ASN A 991 9.94 -27.09 4.18
N GLU A 992 10.04 -26.07 3.35
CA GLU A 992 9.49 -26.08 2.00
C GLU A 992 10.17 -27.12 1.10
N PHE A 993 11.50 -27.17 1.05
CA PHE A 993 12.20 -28.21 0.28
C PHE A 993 11.89 -29.60 0.80
N THR A 994 11.80 -29.76 2.12
CA THR A 994 11.41 -31.02 2.75
C THR A 994 10.01 -31.46 2.31
N ASP A 995 9.03 -30.55 2.35
CA ASP A 995 7.65 -30.84 1.97
C ASP A 995 7.52 -31.23 0.48
N VAL A 996 8.22 -30.52 -0.40
CA VAL A 996 8.25 -30.84 -1.84
C VAL A 996 8.86 -32.22 -2.09
N ILE A 997 10.01 -32.53 -1.47
CA ILE A 997 10.68 -33.84 -1.62
C ILE A 997 9.79 -34.97 -1.10
N LEU A 998 9.15 -34.79 0.07
CA LEU A 998 8.24 -35.79 0.66
C LEU A 998 6.99 -36.01 -0.21
N THR A 999 6.41 -34.94 -0.74
CA THR A 999 5.22 -35.02 -1.60
C THR A 999 5.53 -35.67 -2.94
N ALA A 1000 6.71 -35.41 -3.51
CA ALA A 1000 7.19 -36.02 -4.73
C ALA A 1000 7.48 -37.52 -4.58
N GLY A 1001 8.03 -37.93 -3.44
CA GLY A 1001 8.20 -39.36 -3.12
C GLY A 1001 6.88 -40.15 -3.10
N LYS A 1002 5.75 -39.47 -2.85
CA LYS A 1002 4.40 -40.07 -2.86
C LYS A 1002 3.69 -40.04 -4.22
N LYS A 1003 4.13 -39.21 -5.17
CA LYS A 1003 3.52 -39.06 -6.50
C LYS A 1003 4.62 -39.10 -7.56
N HIS A 1004 4.79 -40.23 -8.25
CA HIS A 1004 5.66 -40.31 -9.43
C HIS A 1004 5.13 -39.41 -10.57
N ARG A 1005 5.48 -38.11 -10.57
CA ARG A 1005 5.60 -37.16 -11.71
C ARG A 1005 5.75 -35.72 -11.20
N PHE A 1006 6.72 -34.99 -11.75
CA PHE A 1006 6.90 -33.56 -11.54
C PHE A 1006 6.47 -32.73 -12.75
N ASN A 1007 5.69 -31.69 -12.47
CA ASN A 1007 5.95 -30.31 -12.88
C ASN A 1007 5.35 -29.42 -11.77
N VAL A 1008 6.16 -28.59 -11.10
CA VAL A 1008 5.69 -27.64 -10.08
C VAL A 1008 5.47 -26.29 -10.76
N ARG A 1009 4.26 -25.73 -10.63
CA ARG A 1009 3.91 -24.37 -11.07
C ARG A 1009 4.32 -23.34 -10.03
#